data_AF-A0A5B1LLS1-F1
#
_entry.id   AF-A0A5B1LLS1-F1
#
_cell.length_a   1.000
_cell.length_b   1.000
_cell.length_c   1.000
_cell.angle_alpha   90.00
_cell.angle_beta   90.00
_cell.angle_gamma   90.00
#
_symmetry.space_group_name_H-M   'P 1'
#
loop_
_entity.id
_entity.type
_entity.pdbx_description
1 polymer ?
#
loop_
_entity_poly.entity_id
_entity_poly.type
_entity_poly.pdbx_seq_one_letter_code
_entity_poly.pdbx_strand_id
1 'polypeptide(L)'
;MMRTVVFRVLTGAAVAACATLSAPATAAPSHAASAVAAAVTPGLMGDIYYSRTGTTAEQSGIYRMEADGNQPTPIAPFAPGDVLLPEHAAVSSDGQRIVYRTVVDLWLINADGTGKVQLTHTGLDISESGPAFSPDGRYVTYSSDPGGNSDIYRRDLVTGRVVRLTTSTGADYDAAFSPDGKSIVFVSTRNGSPNPEIYRMNVDGTNQTRLTNIGGNDTDPEYSPNGGQIVFTTDRIGAGNFEIFRMNTDGTGQTRLTINTSNDTDPTYSPDGGQIAFVSNRDGSSQIYRMNGNGTGQFRLTSLDGSSSTGPAWAPAYTECQGLPATITGTSGDDTLVGTPGPDVIAGLAGDDTLQGFDGADVFCGGPGTDTVTYADHELDVTANLGGGAGDDGSAEDGPLGARDSIAKDVENLVGGLSNDDLTGSSVFNNLTGGPGDDHLSGGADGDNLLGGSGDDVLIGGDGGEALLGGSGDDVLIGGDGNEFLIAGESGDDILRGGDGVDALTGNAGDDELYGGDHGDFLEGGLDSDVIDGGPGVDTTSYDGRVSGVVASIGGGVGDDGSKQDGPTGERDTIANNVENLIGGLANDTLTGNADDNQLTGGLGADTLLGLGGTDLLKALDGVKDTKLDCGDGPDFPAERDRVGVVDPSAASCTGASLD
;
A
#
# COMPACT_ATOMS: atom_id res chain seq x y z
N MET A 1 -22.94 -34.63 53.24
CA MET A 1 -22.92 -36.00 52.68
C MET A 1 -21.47 -36.32 52.31
N MET A 2 -21.04 -37.58 52.52
CA MET A 2 -19.68 -38.15 52.52
C MET A 2 -18.70 -37.56 51.48
N ARG A 3 -17.52 -37.02 51.88
CA ARG A 3 -16.22 -37.68 52.22
C ARG A 3 -15.64 -38.46 51.02
N THR A 4 -14.43 -38.18 50.52
CA THR A 4 -13.18 -38.54 51.21
C THR A 4 -11.94 -37.85 50.59
N VAL A 5 -11.13 -37.24 51.47
CA VAL A 5 -9.72 -36.85 51.29
C VAL A 5 -8.83 -38.03 51.69
N VAL A 6 -7.73 -38.31 50.97
CA VAL A 6 -6.54 -38.98 51.54
C VAL A 6 -5.26 -38.30 51.04
N PHE A 7 -4.44 -37.89 52.00
CA PHE A 7 -3.10 -37.33 51.87
C PHE A 7 -2.04 -38.39 52.25
N ARG A 8 -0.81 -38.24 51.68
CA ARG A 8 0.54 -38.52 52.28
C ARG A 8 1.04 -40.00 52.38
N VAL A 9 2.34 -40.35 52.25
CA VAL A 9 3.62 -39.64 51.97
C VAL A 9 4.82 -40.61 51.83
N LEU A 10 6.00 -40.07 51.43
CA LEU A 10 7.41 -40.51 51.66
C LEU A 10 7.95 -41.68 50.79
N THR A 11 9.18 -41.70 50.24
CA THR A 11 10.49 -41.16 50.65
C THR A 11 11.50 -41.16 49.47
N GLY A 12 12.50 -40.26 49.52
CA GLY A 12 13.89 -40.52 49.11
C GLY A 12 14.40 -39.65 47.96
N ALA A 13 15.63 -39.11 47.93
CA ALA A 13 16.69 -38.93 48.92
C ALA A 13 17.63 -37.84 48.35
N ALA A 14 18.23 -37.04 49.23
CA ALA A 14 19.16 -35.97 48.91
C ALA A 14 20.55 -36.49 48.52
N VAL A 15 21.26 -35.80 47.59
CA VAL A 15 22.68 -35.44 47.72
C VAL A 15 22.96 -34.18 46.89
N ALA A 16 23.51 -33.16 47.54
CA ALA A 16 24.12 -31.99 46.93
C ALA A 16 25.65 -32.03 47.09
N ALA A 17 26.35 -31.61 46.04
CA ALA A 17 27.67 -30.94 45.94
C ALA A 17 28.87 -31.36 46.83
N CYS A 18 30.05 -31.53 46.21
CA CYS A 18 31.12 -30.50 46.17
C CYS A 18 32.55 -31.10 46.01
N ALA A 19 33.44 -30.28 45.42
CA ALA A 19 34.91 -30.22 45.51
C ALA A 19 35.76 -31.04 44.51
N THR A 20 36.86 -30.57 43.90
CA THR A 20 37.59 -29.27 43.85
C THR A 20 38.71 -29.35 42.78
N LEU A 21 39.05 -28.19 42.19
CA LEU A 21 40.26 -27.69 41.50
C LEU A 21 41.56 -28.53 41.39
N SER A 22 42.23 -28.46 40.21
CA SER A 22 43.56 -27.81 40.01
C SER A 22 44.05 -27.79 38.53
N ALA A 23 44.66 -26.67 38.13
CA ALA A 23 45.21 -26.19 36.82
C ALA A 23 46.39 -27.02 36.20
N PRO A 24 47.15 -26.61 35.15
CA PRO A 24 47.12 -25.42 34.27
C PRO A 24 47.32 -25.67 32.74
N ALA A 25 47.42 -24.57 32.00
CA ALA A 25 47.60 -24.43 30.55
C ALA A 25 48.83 -25.14 29.92
N THR A 26 48.65 -25.68 28.70
CA THR A 26 49.68 -25.75 27.64
C THR A 26 49.07 -25.77 26.24
N ALA A 27 49.44 -24.76 25.45
CA ALA A 27 49.64 -24.67 23.99
C ALA A 27 48.86 -25.55 22.99
N ALA A 28 48.37 -24.86 21.95
CA ALA A 28 47.72 -25.34 20.72
C ALA A 28 48.46 -26.47 19.96
N PRO A 29 47.73 -27.15 19.07
CA PRO A 29 47.94 -26.86 17.66
C PRO A 29 46.64 -26.56 16.89
N SER A 30 46.76 -25.59 16.02
CA SER A 30 45.82 -25.15 14.98
C SER A 30 45.18 -26.29 14.21
N HIS A 31 43.85 -26.33 14.09
CA HIS A 31 43.12 -26.88 12.95
C HIS A 31 41.84 -26.07 12.68
N ALA A 32 41.77 -25.55 11.46
CA ALA A 32 40.62 -25.10 10.69
C ALA A 32 39.61 -24.14 11.36
N ALA A 33 39.78 -22.84 11.09
CA ALA A 33 38.64 -21.95 10.99
C ALA A 33 37.73 -22.46 9.85
N SER A 34 36.60 -23.06 10.21
CA SER A 34 35.46 -23.11 9.30
C SER A 34 34.93 -21.68 9.27
N ALA A 35 35.16 -20.99 8.16
CA ALA A 35 34.48 -19.75 7.87
C ALA A 35 32.97 -20.02 8.00
N VAL A 36 32.33 -19.32 8.92
CA VAL A 36 30.89 -19.09 8.86
C VAL A 36 30.69 -18.41 7.51
N ALA A 37 30.11 -19.13 6.55
CA ALA A 37 29.57 -18.50 5.38
C ALA A 37 28.57 -17.49 5.91
N ALA A 38 28.85 -16.21 5.72
CA ALA A 38 27.82 -15.19 5.84
C ALA A 38 26.66 -15.69 4.98
N ALA A 39 25.49 -15.90 5.61
CA ALA A 39 24.26 -16.04 4.88
C ALA A 39 24.14 -14.73 4.07
N VAL A 40 24.39 -14.83 2.78
CA VAL A 40 24.09 -13.77 1.83
C VAL A 40 22.57 -13.80 1.73
N THR A 41 21.94 -12.73 2.19
CA THR A 41 20.53 -12.45 1.98
C THR A 41 20.23 -12.58 0.47
N PRO A 42 19.34 -13.50 0.04
CA PRO A 42 18.85 -13.49 -1.33
C PRO A 42 18.23 -12.13 -1.61
N GLY A 43 18.60 -11.53 -2.74
CA GLY A 43 18.20 -10.16 -3.07
C GLY A 43 16.70 -10.06 -3.34
N LEU A 44 16.07 -9.06 -2.70
CA LEU A 44 14.69 -8.56 -2.85
C LEU A 44 14.30 -8.13 -4.29
N MET A 45 14.99 -8.58 -5.33
CA MET A 45 14.86 -8.07 -6.72
C MET A 45 14.38 -9.12 -7.73
N GLY A 46 14.06 -10.35 -7.29
CA GLY A 46 13.68 -11.45 -8.18
C GLY A 46 14.85 -12.04 -8.97
N ASP A 47 14.63 -13.17 -9.64
CA ASP A 47 15.61 -13.78 -10.53
C ASP A 47 15.52 -13.26 -11.96
N ILE A 48 16.57 -13.49 -12.74
CA ILE A 48 16.56 -13.28 -14.19
C ILE A 48 16.71 -14.62 -14.89
N TYR A 49 15.72 -14.94 -15.71
CA TYR A 49 15.74 -16.07 -16.62
C TYR A 49 16.30 -15.62 -17.97
N TYR A 50 17.11 -16.45 -18.60
CA TYR A 50 17.71 -16.09 -19.90
C TYR A 50 18.08 -17.34 -20.69
N SER A 51 18.16 -17.17 -22.01
CA SER A 51 18.65 -18.20 -22.92
C SER A 51 20.16 -18.10 -23.04
N ARG A 52 20.85 -19.22 -22.97
CA ARG A 52 22.30 -19.28 -23.15
C ARG A 52 22.65 -20.22 -24.29
N THR A 53 23.52 -19.76 -25.18
CA THR A 53 24.14 -20.57 -26.23
C THR A 53 25.64 -20.60 -26.00
N GLY A 54 26.16 -21.75 -25.56
CA GLY A 54 27.57 -21.92 -25.26
C GLY A 54 28.41 -22.49 -26.39
N THR A 55 29.69 -22.72 -26.11
CA THR A 55 30.64 -23.32 -27.07
C THR A 55 30.52 -24.84 -27.15
N THR A 56 29.84 -25.45 -26.17
CA THR A 56 29.47 -26.87 -26.15
C THR A 56 27.96 -26.99 -25.98
N ALA A 57 27.40 -28.15 -26.39
CA ALA A 57 25.99 -28.46 -26.16
C ALA A 57 25.64 -28.48 -24.66
N GLU A 58 26.63 -28.70 -23.79
CA GLU A 58 26.45 -28.71 -22.32
C GLU A 58 26.26 -27.33 -21.69
N GLN A 59 26.59 -26.28 -22.43
CA GLN A 59 26.50 -24.89 -21.98
C GLN A 59 25.26 -24.17 -22.53
N SER A 60 24.38 -24.88 -23.24
CA SER A 60 23.26 -24.28 -23.96
C SER A 60 21.92 -24.72 -23.35
N GLY A 61 21.02 -23.77 -23.11
CA GLY A 61 19.73 -24.01 -22.44
C GLY A 61 19.12 -22.74 -21.85
N ILE A 62 18.06 -22.89 -21.06
CA ILE A 62 17.51 -21.82 -20.22
C ILE A 62 18.21 -21.84 -18.86
N TYR A 63 18.63 -20.66 -18.41
CA TYR A 63 19.28 -20.44 -17.14
C TYR A 63 18.45 -19.49 -16.28
N ARG A 64 18.58 -19.63 -14.96
CA ARG A 64 18.16 -18.69 -13.93
C ARG A 64 19.42 -18.13 -13.26
N MET A 65 19.44 -16.84 -12.94
CA MET A 65 20.45 -16.23 -12.09
C MET A 65 19.81 -15.21 -11.15
N GLU A 66 20.47 -14.90 -10.04
CA GLU A 66 20.07 -13.80 -9.16
C GLU A 66 20.20 -12.45 -9.89
N ALA A 67 19.45 -11.43 -9.48
CA ALA A 67 19.45 -10.09 -10.09
C ALA A 67 20.83 -9.39 -10.15
N ASP A 68 21.78 -9.80 -9.31
CA ASP A 68 23.16 -9.30 -9.29
C ASP A 68 24.11 -10.10 -10.19
N GLY A 69 23.61 -11.15 -10.85
CA GLY A 69 24.34 -12.03 -11.75
C GLY A 69 24.97 -13.24 -11.05
N ASN A 70 24.74 -13.43 -9.74
CA ASN A 70 25.23 -14.58 -9.00
C ASN A 70 24.40 -15.85 -9.28
N GLN A 71 25.01 -17.00 -8.96
CA GLN A 71 24.39 -18.33 -9.03
C GLN A 71 23.68 -18.67 -10.37
N PRO A 72 24.32 -18.49 -11.54
CA PRO A 72 23.71 -18.92 -12.79
C PRO A 72 23.53 -20.45 -12.81
N THR A 73 22.28 -20.91 -12.86
CA THR A 73 21.90 -22.32 -12.81
C THR A 73 21.05 -22.70 -14.03
N PRO A 74 21.34 -23.83 -14.71
CA PRO A 74 20.50 -24.31 -15.81
C PRO A 74 19.21 -24.94 -15.26
N ILE A 75 18.10 -24.75 -15.96
CA ILE A 75 16.80 -25.34 -15.61
C ILE A 75 16.69 -26.75 -16.22
N ALA A 76 16.26 -27.74 -15.44
CA ALA A 76 16.00 -29.09 -15.96
C ALA A 76 14.66 -29.13 -16.74
N PRO A 77 14.40 -30.08 -17.65
CA PRO A 77 15.26 -31.14 -18.16
C PRO A 77 16.11 -30.64 -19.34
N PHE A 78 16.41 -29.33 -19.44
CA PHE A 78 17.29 -28.76 -20.48
C PHE A 78 18.76 -29.12 -20.22
N ALA A 79 18.98 -30.40 -19.93
CA ALA A 79 20.28 -31.00 -19.78
C ALA A 79 20.97 -31.02 -21.15
N PRO A 80 22.32 -31.06 -21.14
CA PRO A 80 23.11 -31.10 -22.36
C PRO A 80 22.65 -32.15 -23.38
N GLY A 81 22.34 -31.72 -24.61
CA GLY A 81 22.13 -32.63 -25.75
C GLY A 81 20.72 -32.69 -26.35
N ASP A 82 19.78 -31.87 -25.87
CA ASP A 82 18.50 -31.66 -26.58
C ASP A 82 18.77 -31.03 -27.96
N VAL A 83 18.20 -31.63 -29.01
CA VAL A 83 18.51 -31.28 -30.42
C VAL A 83 17.92 -29.93 -30.84
N LEU A 84 17.02 -29.35 -30.04
CA LEU A 84 16.37 -28.06 -30.29
C LEU A 84 16.63 -27.15 -29.08
N LEU A 85 17.53 -26.17 -29.26
CA LEU A 85 17.91 -25.25 -28.20
C LEU A 85 16.74 -24.32 -27.83
N PRO A 86 16.41 -24.16 -26.54
CA PRO A 86 15.36 -23.26 -26.10
C PRO A 86 15.83 -21.80 -26.15
N GLU A 87 14.96 -20.91 -26.65
CA GLU A 87 15.22 -19.48 -26.81
C GLU A 87 13.99 -18.66 -26.37
N HIS A 88 14.23 -17.38 -26.01
CA HIS A 88 13.19 -16.37 -25.72
C HIS A 88 12.17 -16.87 -24.69
N ALA A 89 12.67 -17.15 -23.49
CA ALA A 89 11.85 -17.55 -22.36
C ALA A 89 11.09 -16.34 -21.80
N ALA A 90 9.82 -16.55 -21.45
CA ALA A 90 9.06 -15.64 -20.60
C ALA A 90 8.59 -16.42 -19.37
N VAL A 91 8.55 -15.72 -18.24
CA VAL A 91 8.15 -16.28 -16.94
C VAL A 91 6.74 -15.78 -16.63
N SER A 92 5.90 -16.63 -16.05
CA SER A 92 4.59 -16.21 -15.58
C SER A 92 4.74 -15.25 -14.39
N SER A 93 3.72 -14.42 -14.19
CA SER A 93 3.60 -13.50 -13.04
C SER A 93 3.61 -14.19 -11.68
N ASP A 94 3.27 -15.47 -11.65
CA ASP A 94 3.38 -16.33 -10.47
C ASP A 94 4.77 -16.97 -10.34
N GLY A 95 5.75 -16.69 -11.22
CA GLY A 95 7.10 -17.27 -11.19
C GLY A 95 7.19 -18.79 -11.36
N GLN A 96 6.07 -19.51 -11.45
CA GLN A 96 6.02 -20.97 -11.44
C GLN A 96 6.15 -21.60 -12.81
N ARG A 97 5.92 -20.84 -13.89
CA ARG A 97 5.87 -21.39 -15.25
C ARG A 97 6.75 -20.56 -16.18
N ILE A 98 7.35 -21.27 -17.12
CA ILE A 98 8.21 -20.70 -18.16
C ILE A 98 7.64 -21.14 -19.49
N VAL A 99 7.33 -20.17 -20.35
CA VAL A 99 7.08 -20.43 -21.75
C VAL A 99 8.34 -20.11 -22.53
N TYR A 100 8.71 -20.98 -23.45
CA TYR A 100 9.90 -20.77 -24.27
C TYR A 100 9.69 -21.34 -25.68
N ARG A 101 10.50 -20.87 -26.61
CA ARG A 101 10.50 -21.33 -28.00
C ARG A 101 11.58 -22.39 -28.21
N THR A 102 11.29 -23.37 -29.04
CA THR A 102 12.29 -24.19 -29.74
C THR A 102 12.30 -23.81 -31.22
N VAL A 103 13.15 -24.40 -32.06
CA VAL A 103 13.32 -24.01 -33.49
C VAL A 103 11.99 -23.76 -34.25
N VAL A 104 10.89 -24.44 -33.89
CA VAL A 104 9.57 -24.28 -34.54
C VAL A 104 8.37 -24.15 -33.58
N ASP A 105 8.43 -24.69 -32.37
CA ASP A 105 7.27 -24.76 -31.47
C ASP A 105 7.52 -24.10 -30.11
N LEU A 106 6.43 -23.65 -29.48
CA LEU A 106 6.36 -23.17 -28.11
C LEU A 106 6.09 -24.29 -27.12
N TRP A 107 6.74 -24.18 -25.98
CA TRP A 107 6.67 -25.12 -24.87
C TRP A 107 6.44 -24.37 -23.58
N LEU A 108 5.71 -25.01 -22.68
CA LEU A 108 5.49 -24.61 -21.30
C LEU A 108 6.23 -25.61 -20.40
N ILE A 109 6.87 -25.12 -19.35
CA ILE A 109 7.49 -25.94 -18.32
C ILE A 109 7.29 -25.26 -16.97
N ASN A 110 7.30 -26.02 -15.88
CA ASN A 110 7.36 -25.45 -14.55
C ASN A 110 8.77 -24.90 -14.28
N ALA A 111 8.90 -23.89 -13.43
CA ALA A 111 10.17 -23.25 -13.10
C ALA A 111 11.15 -24.19 -12.39
N ASP A 112 10.63 -25.22 -11.70
CA ASP A 112 11.41 -26.32 -11.12
C ASP A 112 11.93 -27.34 -12.17
N GLY A 113 11.55 -27.16 -13.43
CA GLY A 113 11.93 -28.02 -14.53
C GLY A 113 11.03 -29.24 -14.77
N THR A 114 9.88 -29.31 -14.10
CA THR A 114 8.89 -30.39 -14.30
C THR A 114 7.77 -29.97 -15.25
N GLY A 115 6.82 -30.88 -15.53
CA GLY A 115 5.57 -30.48 -16.19
C GLY A 115 5.69 -29.98 -17.64
N LYS A 116 6.75 -30.36 -18.37
CA LYS A 116 6.96 -29.94 -19.77
C LYS A 116 5.78 -30.31 -20.68
N VAL A 117 5.14 -29.30 -21.28
CA VAL A 117 3.98 -29.40 -22.18
C VAL A 117 4.26 -28.64 -23.47
N GLN A 118 4.00 -29.26 -24.62
CA GLN A 118 4.05 -28.59 -25.91
C GLN A 118 2.77 -27.75 -26.11
N LEU A 119 2.90 -26.44 -26.31
CA LEU A 119 1.74 -25.55 -26.49
C LEU A 119 1.27 -25.54 -27.94
N THR A 120 2.19 -25.67 -28.88
CA THR A 120 1.94 -25.52 -30.31
C THR A 120 2.59 -26.67 -31.06
N HIS A 121 1.97 -27.07 -32.16
CA HIS A 121 2.45 -28.17 -32.99
C HIS A 121 2.31 -27.78 -34.44
N THR A 122 3.21 -26.91 -34.87
CA THR A 122 3.23 -26.37 -36.21
C THR A 122 4.29 -27.10 -37.02
N GLY A 123 4.00 -27.41 -38.29
CA GLY A 123 4.98 -28.10 -39.14
C GLY A 123 6.27 -27.27 -39.30
N LEU A 124 7.35 -27.87 -39.79
CA LEU A 124 8.68 -27.23 -39.90
C LEU A 124 8.74 -25.93 -40.73
N ASP A 125 7.66 -25.59 -41.44
CA ASP A 125 7.54 -24.40 -42.28
C ASP A 125 6.85 -23.21 -41.57
N ILE A 126 6.60 -23.33 -40.26
CA ILE A 126 5.98 -22.29 -39.41
C ILE A 126 6.95 -21.97 -38.28
N SER A 127 7.20 -20.68 -38.07
CA SER A 127 8.00 -20.13 -36.98
C SER A 127 7.10 -19.44 -35.97
N GLU A 128 7.22 -19.84 -34.71
CA GLU A 128 6.53 -19.18 -33.60
C GLU A 128 7.52 -18.50 -32.68
N SER A 129 7.34 -17.23 -32.34
CA SER A 129 8.31 -16.49 -31.52
C SER A 129 7.69 -15.43 -30.63
N GLY A 130 8.48 -14.94 -29.67
CA GLY A 130 8.11 -13.88 -28.73
C GLY A 130 6.93 -14.26 -27.84
N PRO A 131 6.99 -15.40 -27.11
CA PRO A 131 5.93 -15.74 -26.19
C PRO A 131 5.93 -14.78 -24.99
N ALA A 132 4.76 -14.33 -24.55
CA ALA A 132 4.62 -13.53 -23.34
C ALA A 132 3.36 -13.94 -22.56
N PHE A 133 3.46 -14.01 -21.24
CA PHE A 133 2.31 -14.27 -20.38
C PHE A 133 1.44 -13.02 -20.24
N SER A 134 0.14 -13.22 -20.11
CA SER A 134 -0.72 -12.19 -19.51
C SER A 134 -0.41 -12.04 -18.01
N PRO A 135 -0.72 -10.89 -17.40
CA PRO A 135 -0.48 -10.64 -15.98
C PRO A 135 -1.15 -11.65 -15.04
N ASP A 136 -2.30 -12.20 -15.42
CA ASP A 136 -2.99 -13.28 -14.68
C ASP A 136 -2.40 -14.68 -14.92
N GLY A 137 -1.35 -14.80 -15.72
CA GLY A 137 -0.72 -16.07 -16.10
C GLY A 137 -1.61 -17.04 -16.89
N ARG A 138 -2.82 -16.63 -17.28
CA ARG A 138 -3.82 -17.49 -17.95
C ARG A 138 -3.57 -17.60 -19.44
N TYR A 139 -3.14 -16.51 -20.06
CA TYR A 139 -2.94 -16.41 -21.50
C TYR A 139 -1.46 -16.33 -21.85
N VAL A 140 -1.14 -16.82 -23.04
CA VAL A 140 0.15 -16.59 -23.69
C VAL A 140 -0.10 -15.94 -25.04
N THR A 141 0.51 -14.79 -25.30
CA THR A 141 0.63 -14.24 -26.66
C THR A 141 1.87 -14.80 -27.32
N TYR A 142 1.83 -14.93 -28.64
CA TYR A 142 2.97 -15.32 -29.46
C TYR A 142 2.72 -14.91 -30.90
N SER A 143 3.79 -14.76 -31.68
CA SER A 143 3.70 -14.56 -33.12
C SER A 143 3.76 -15.90 -33.87
N SER A 144 3.06 -16.04 -34.99
CA SER A 144 3.07 -17.24 -35.83
C SER A 144 2.80 -16.90 -37.30
N ASP A 145 3.47 -17.58 -38.24
CA ASP A 145 3.50 -17.25 -39.68
C ASP A 145 2.98 -18.35 -40.65
N PRO A 146 1.83 -19.01 -40.41
CA PRO A 146 1.35 -20.15 -41.22
C PRO A 146 1.09 -19.88 -42.73
N GLY A 147 1.30 -18.65 -43.20
CA GLY A 147 1.24 -18.24 -44.60
C GLY A 147 2.37 -17.31 -45.06
N GLY A 148 3.49 -17.24 -44.33
CA GLY A 148 4.66 -16.40 -44.65
C GLY A 148 4.57 -14.95 -44.19
N ASN A 149 3.54 -14.60 -43.40
CA ASN A 149 3.41 -13.32 -42.72
C ASN A 149 3.02 -13.58 -41.26
N SER A 150 3.81 -13.09 -40.31
CA SER A 150 3.57 -13.31 -38.88
C SER A 150 2.37 -12.50 -38.40
N ASP A 151 1.53 -13.11 -37.56
CA ASP A 151 0.46 -12.43 -36.83
C ASP A 151 0.55 -12.76 -35.35
N ILE A 152 -0.04 -11.92 -34.50
CA ILE A 152 -0.14 -12.18 -33.06
C ILE A 152 -1.32 -13.12 -32.79
N TYR A 153 -1.05 -14.18 -32.04
CA TYR A 153 -2.01 -15.12 -31.50
C TYR A 153 -2.00 -15.05 -29.98
N ARG A 154 -3.14 -15.40 -29.38
CA ARG A 154 -3.30 -15.58 -27.94
C ARG A 154 -3.87 -16.96 -27.67
N ARG A 155 -3.22 -17.71 -26.79
CA ARG A 155 -3.67 -19.01 -26.30
C ARG A 155 -4.13 -18.90 -24.86
N ASP A 156 -5.30 -19.44 -24.56
CA ASP A 156 -5.77 -19.68 -23.19
C ASP A 156 -5.15 -21.01 -22.70
N LEU A 157 -4.37 -20.95 -21.63
CA LEU A 157 -3.66 -22.12 -21.10
C LEU A 157 -4.57 -23.10 -20.35
N VAL A 158 -5.75 -22.65 -19.91
CA VAL A 158 -6.73 -23.49 -19.21
C VAL A 158 -7.59 -24.27 -20.21
N THR A 159 -8.10 -23.58 -21.22
CA THR A 159 -9.03 -24.17 -22.21
C THR A 159 -8.34 -24.68 -23.47
N GLY A 160 -7.11 -24.26 -23.72
CA GLY A 160 -6.38 -24.53 -24.97
C GLY A 160 -6.88 -23.72 -26.17
N ARG A 161 -7.86 -22.81 -25.99
CA ARG A 161 -8.43 -22.01 -27.08
C ARG A 161 -7.38 -21.04 -27.62
N VAL A 162 -7.24 -20.99 -28.95
CA VAL A 162 -6.37 -20.05 -29.65
C VAL A 162 -7.20 -19.00 -30.40
N VAL A 163 -6.79 -17.74 -30.30
CA VAL A 163 -7.39 -16.59 -31.01
C VAL A 163 -6.30 -15.86 -31.78
N ARG A 164 -6.52 -15.58 -33.06
CA ARG A 164 -5.67 -14.69 -33.86
C ARG A 164 -6.10 -13.24 -33.63
N LEU A 165 -5.19 -12.40 -33.14
CA LEU A 165 -5.46 -11.01 -32.76
C LEU A 165 -5.18 -10.01 -33.90
N THR A 166 -4.23 -10.32 -34.78
CA THR A 166 -3.91 -9.45 -35.92
C THR A 166 -4.11 -10.16 -37.27
N THR A 167 -4.39 -9.37 -38.31
CA THR A 167 -4.59 -9.84 -39.70
C THR A 167 -4.00 -8.86 -40.71
N SER A 168 -2.93 -8.17 -40.31
CA SER A 168 -2.40 -7.05 -41.09
C SER A 168 -1.64 -7.53 -42.33
N THR A 169 -1.40 -6.63 -43.28
CA THR A 169 -0.66 -6.96 -44.51
C THR A 169 0.86 -7.06 -44.32
N GLY A 170 1.36 -6.64 -43.15
CA GLY A 170 2.76 -6.81 -42.74
C GLY A 170 2.87 -7.78 -41.58
N ALA A 171 4.09 -8.17 -41.24
CA ALA A 171 4.36 -9.05 -40.11
C ALA A 171 4.10 -8.28 -38.80
N ASP A 172 3.41 -8.95 -37.87
CA ASP A 172 3.19 -8.53 -36.49
C ASP A 172 3.87 -9.53 -35.54
N TYR A 173 4.71 -9.04 -34.61
CA TYR A 173 5.52 -9.87 -33.71
C TYR A 173 5.88 -9.15 -32.40
N ASP A 174 6.59 -9.85 -31.48
CA ASP A 174 7.03 -9.37 -30.16
C ASP A 174 5.93 -8.65 -29.35
N ALA A 175 4.88 -9.40 -29.02
CA ALA A 175 3.75 -8.88 -28.27
C ALA A 175 3.97 -8.98 -26.75
N ALA A 176 3.72 -7.88 -26.03
CA ALA A 176 3.74 -7.83 -24.57
C ALA A 176 2.45 -7.23 -24.01
N PHE A 177 1.92 -7.81 -22.94
CA PHE A 177 0.73 -7.30 -22.26
C PHE A 177 1.05 -6.07 -21.41
N SER A 178 0.08 -5.16 -21.28
CA SER A 178 0.13 -4.17 -20.20
C SER A 178 -0.09 -4.84 -18.84
N PRO A 179 0.46 -4.28 -17.74
CA PRO A 179 0.33 -4.85 -16.39
C PRO A 179 -1.12 -5.03 -15.94
N ASP A 180 -2.02 -4.15 -16.37
CA ASP A 180 -3.46 -4.25 -16.10
C ASP A 180 -4.20 -5.30 -16.97
N GLY A 181 -3.50 -5.97 -17.88
CA GLY A 181 -4.05 -6.98 -18.79
C GLY A 181 -4.99 -6.44 -19.88
N LYS A 182 -5.18 -5.13 -20.00
CA LYS A 182 -6.20 -4.53 -20.89
C LYS A 182 -5.70 -4.27 -22.32
N SER A 183 -4.39 -4.17 -22.52
CA SER A 183 -3.78 -3.86 -23.81
C SER A 183 -2.53 -4.67 -24.10
N ILE A 184 -2.14 -4.67 -25.37
CA ILE A 184 -0.96 -5.36 -25.87
C ILE A 184 -0.16 -4.37 -26.73
N VAL A 185 1.14 -4.23 -26.46
CA VAL A 185 2.09 -3.61 -27.39
C VAL A 185 2.72 -4.67 -28.26
N PHE A 186 3.01 -4.33 -29.51
CA PHE A 186 3.59 -5.26 -30.47
C PHE A 186 4.31 -4.51 -31.59
N VAL A 187 5.17 -5.20 -32.32
CA VAL A 187 5.86 -4.68 -33.50
C VAL A 187 5.03 -4.99 -34.75
N SER A 188 4.97 -4.05 -35.70
CA SER A 188 4.31 -4.26 -36.99
C SER A 188 5.05 -3.60 -38.15
N THR A 189 5.00 -4.26 -39.31
CA THR A 189 5.53 -3.73 -40.59
C THR A 189 4.42 -3.28 -41.57
N ARG A 190 3.15 -3.23 -41.11
CA ARG A 190 1.96 -3.04 -41.96
C ARG A 190 1.92 -1.78 -42.82
N ASN A 191 2.63 -0.72 -42.43
CA ASN A 191 2.57 0.58 -43.11
C ASN A 191 3.65 0.78 -44.18
N GLY A 192 4.28 -0.31 -44.64
CA GLY A 192 5.09 -0.31 -45.87
C GLY A 192 6.40 0.48 -45.79
N SER A 193 6.82 0.85 -44.58
CA SER A 193 8.20 1.28 -44.33
C SER A 193 9.07 0.02 -44.34
N PRO A 194 10.30 0.02 -44.90
CA PRO A 194 11.21 -1.12 -44.75
C PRO A 194 11.56 -1.42 -43.28
N ASN A 195 11.09 -0.57 -42.34
CA ASN A 195 11.45 -0.60 -40.96
C ASN A 195 10.21 -0.91 -40.08
N PRO A 196 10.29 -1.87 -39.15
CA PRO A 196 9.24 -2.18 -38.18
C PRO A 196 8.95 -1.01 -37.23
N GLU A 197 7.70 -0.89 -36.78
CA GLU A 197 7.25 0.14 -35.83
C GLU A 197 6.41 -0.46 -34.70
N ILE A 198 6.31 0.24 -33.56
CA ILE A 198 5.57 -0.23 -32.39
C ILE A 198 4.12 0.24 -32.48
N TYR A 199 3.20 -0.68 -32.17
CA TYR A 199 1.76 -0.47 -32.10
C TYR A 199 1.24 -0.94 -30.75
N ARG A 200 0.05 -0.46 -30.41
CA ARG A 200 -0.75 -0.91 -29.26
C ARG A 200 -2.13 -1.33 -29.74
N MET A 201 -2.70 -2.34 -29.10
CA MET A 201 -4.08 -2.78 -29.31
C MET A 201 -4.75 -3.13 -27.98
N ASN A 202 -6.08 -3.24 -27.98
CA ASN A 202 -6.82 -3.88 -26.91
C ASN A 202 -6.47 -5.38 -26.85
N VAL A 203 -6.65 -5.99 -25.68
CA VAL A 203 -6.38 -7.43 -25.47
C VAL A 203 -7.20 -8.36 -26.38
N ASP A 204 -8.32 -7.88 -26.93
CA ASP A 204 -9.17 -8.59 -27.90
C ASP A 204 -8.74 -8.40 -29.38
N GLY A 205 -7.66 -7.64 -29.63
CA GLY A 205 -7.12 -7.34 -30.95
C GLY A 205 -7.70 -6.07 -31.61
N THR A 206 -8.64 -5.38 -30.96
CA THR A 206 -9.24 -4.14 -31.50
C THR A 206 -8.39 -2.89 -31.21
N ASN A 207 -8.76 -1.74 -31.77
CA ASN A 207 -8.14 -0.43 -31.51
C ASN A 207 -6.61 -0.36 -31.76
N GLN A 208 -6.15 -0.98 -32.84
CA GLN A 208 -4.73 -1.01 -33.20
C GLN A 208 -4.22 0.39 -33.60
N THR A 209 -3.30 0.94 -32.80
CA THR A 209 -2.79 2.32 -32.89
C THR A 209 -1.27 2.32 -32.98
N ARG A 210 -0.70 3.14 -33.88
CA ARG A 210 0.75 3.26 -34.08
C ARG A 210 1.35 4.20 -33.02
N LEU A 211 2.40 3.77 -32.33
CA LEU A 211 3.10 4.55 -31.30
C LEU A 211 4.40 5.19 -31.80
N THR A 212 5.14 4.53 -32.70
CA THR A 212 6.39 5.07 -33.24
C THR A 212 6.30 5.36 -34.73
N ASN A 213 6.90 6.47 -35.16
CA ASN A 213 6.87 6.93 -36.56
C ASN A 213 8.14 7.63 -37.03
N ILE A 214 9.21 7.51 -36.26
CA ILE A 214 10.51 8.08 -36.56
C ILE A 214 11.31 7.00 -37.29
N GLY A 215 11.94 7.34 -38.42
CA GLY A 215 12.64 6.35 -39.25
C GLY A 215 13.71 5.59 -38.47
N GLY A 216 13.62 4.26 -38.54
CA GLY A 216 14.48 3.30 -37.84
C GLY A 216 13.66 2.03 -37.62
N ASN A 217 14.32 0.92 -37.31
CA ASN A 217 13.67 -0.33 -36.92
C ASN A 217 13.36 -0.24 -35.42
N ASP A 218 12.08 -0.20 -35.04
CA ASP A 218 11.66 -0.23 -33.64
C ASP A 218 11.17 -1.65 -33.27
N THR A 219 11.78 -2.25 -32.25
CA THR A 219 11.55 -3.65 -31.83
C THR A 219 11.48 -3.79 -30.31
N ASP A 220 11.18 -4.99 -29.83
CA ASP A 220 11.29 -5.40 -28.42
C ASP A 220 10.53 -4.49 -27.42
N PRO A 221 9.23 -4.17 -27.66
CA PRO A 221 8.48 -3.31 -26.77
C PRO A 221 8.06 -4.03 -25.49
N GLU A 222 8.27 -3.41 -24.33
CA GLU A 222 7.82 -3.92 -23.03
C GLU A 222 7.26 -2.78 -22.16
N TYR A 223 6.16 -3.05 -21.45
CA TYR A 223 5.58 -2.09 -20.50
C TYR A 223 6.39 -2.01 -19.21
N SER A 224 6.45 -0.82 -18.61
CA SER A 224 6.85 -0.70 -17.21
C SER A 224 5.81 -1.35 -16.30
N PRO A 225 6.19 -1.89 -15.12
CA PRO A 225 5.27 -2.56 -14.20
C PRO A 225 4.11 -1.67 -13.73
N ASN A 226 4.33 -0.36 -13.59
CA ASN A 226 3.28 0.61 -13.27
C ASN A 226 2.40 1.00 -14.47
N GLY A 227 2.63 0.44 -15.66
CA GLY A 227 1.86 0.70 -16.88
C GLY A 227 2.02 2.10 -17.48
N GLY A 228 2.89 2.96 -16.93
CA GLY A 228 3.05 4.35 -17.38
C GLY A 228 3.96 4.55 -18.59
N GLN A 229 4.86 3.59 -18.86
CA GLN A 229 5.92 3.72 -19.85
C GLN A 229 6.09 2.43 -20.67
N ILE A 230 6.78 2.56 -21.80
CA ILE A 230 7.20 1.45 -22.66
C ILE A 230 8.69 1.60 -22.93
N VAL A 231 9.48 0.56 -22.65
CA VAL A 231 10.85 0.43 -23.17
C VAL A 231 10.82 -0.30 -24.50
N PHE A 232 11.75 0.03 -25.37
CA PHE A 232 11.88 -0.58 -26.69
C PHE A 232 13.27 -0.36 -27.27
N THR A 233 13.59 -1.09 -28.32
CA THR A 233 14.88 -1.00 -29.01
C THR A 233 14.75 -0.34 -30.37
N THR A 234 15.72 0.49 -30.75
CA THR A 234 15.69 1.20 -32.04
C THR A 234 17.07 1.55 -32.59
N ASP A 235 17.23 1.49 -33.92
CA ASP A 235 18.45 1.90 -34.64
C ASP A 235 18.35 3.29 -35.30
N ARG A 236 17.31 4.07 -34.97
CA ARG A 236 17.00 5.40 -35.57
C ARG A 236 18.14 6.43 -35.52
N ILE A 237 19.10 6.27 -34.62
CA ILE A 237 20.23 7.20 -34.44
C ILE A 237 21.50 6.75 -35.19
N GLY A 238 21.54 5.50 -35.64
CA GLY A 238 22.63 4.95 -36.45
C GLY A 238 22.22 3.59 -37.01
N ALA A 239 21.98 3.52 -38.31
CA ALA A 239 21.46 2.31 -38.95
C ALA A 239 22.33 1.08 -38.60
N GLY A 240 21.70 0.05 -38.04
CA GLY A 240 22.37 -1.16 -37.57
C GLY A 240 23.08 -1.05 -36.20
N ASN A 241 22.92 0.06 -35.48
CA ASN A 241 23.31 0.23 -34.07
C ASN A 241 22.06 0.42 -33.21
N PHE A 242 21.54 -0.69 -32.70
CA PHE A 242 20.33 -0.73 -31.88
C PHE A 242 20.61 -0.23 -30.46
N GLU A 243 19.69 0.57 -29.94
CA GLU A 243 19.80 1.20 -28.63
C GLU A 243 18.45 1.17 -27.92
N ILE A 244 18.47 1.14 -26.60
CA ILE A 244 17.26 1.10 -25.77
C ILE A 244 16.74 2.52 -25.57
N PHE A 245 15.45 2.68 -25.83
CA PHE A 245 14.68 3.89 -25.60
C PHE A 245 13.52 3.60 -24.66
N ARG A 246 12.96 4.66 -24.10
CA ARG A 246 11.72 4.63 -23.35
C ARG A 246 10.77 5.70 -23.87
N MET A 247 9.47 5.44 -23.83
CA MET A 247 8.41 6.38 -24.17
C MET A 247 7.24 6.28 -23.19
N ASN A 248 6.36 7.27 -23.20
CA ASN A 248 5.04 7.17 -22.58
C ASN A 248 4.17 6.16 -23.36
N THR A 249 3.12 5.62 -22.75
CA THR A 249 2.23 4.63 -23.39
C THR A 249 1.43 5.17 -24.58
N ASP A 250 1.36 6.48 -24.75
CA ASP A 250 0.78 7.16 -25.91
C ASP A 250 1.80 7.40 -27.05
N GLY A 251 3.06 6.96 -26.88
CA GLY A 251 4.15 7.12 -27.83
C GLY A 251 4.93 8.42 -27.70
N THR A 252 4.55 9.33 -26.79
CA THR A 252 5.25 10.61 -26.56
C THR A 252 6.47 10.44 -25.63
N GLY A 253 7.26 11.50 -25.44
CA GLY A 253 8.34 11.50 -24.43
C GLY A 253 9.53 10.57 -24.72
N GLN A 254 9.77 10.22 -26.00
CA GLN A 254 10.78 9.23 -26.36
C GLN A 254 12.20 9.65 -25.96
N THR A 255 12.83 8.89 -25.08
CA THR A 255 14.14 9.18 -24.46
C THR A 255 15.08 8.00 -24.63
N ARG A 256 16.33 8.25 -25.05
CA ARG A 256 17.37 7.24 -25.21
C ARG A 256 18.00 6.88 -23.85
N LEU A 257 18.13 5.59 -23.55
CA LEU A 257 18.69 5.08 -22.29
C LEU A 257 20.13 4.55 -22.43
N THR A 258 20.45 3.93 -23.56
CA THR A 258 21.81 3.43 -23.83
C THR A 258 22.52 4.29 -24.89
N ILE A 259 23.85 4.42 -24.78
CA ILE A 259 24.65 5.14 -25.78
C ILE A 259 25.99 4.43 -25.96
N ASN A 260 26.13 3.64 -27.02
CA ASN A 260 27.43 3.10 -27.43
C ASN A 260 27.48 2.82 -28.95
N THR A 261 28.43 1.97 -29.39
CA THR A 261 28.66 1.61 -30.80
C THR A 261 28.32 0.15 -31.08
N SER A 262 27.56 -0.47 -30.20
CA SER A 262 27.18 -1.88 -30.20
C SER A 262 25.67 -1.96 -30.01
N ASN A 263 25.10 -3.11 -30.33
CA ASN A 263 23.67 -3.30 -30.22
C ASN A 263 23.27 -3.58 -28.77
N ASP A 264 22.28 -2.83 -28.30
CA ASP A 264 21.53 -3.07 -27.07
C ASP A 264 20.08 -3.43 -27.45
N THR A 265 19.65 -4.65 -27.12
CA THR A 265 18.36 -5.26 -27.52
C THR A 265 17.66 -5.94 -26.34
N ASP A 266 16.44 -6.44 -26.54
CA ASP A 266 15.65 -7.21 -25.56
C ASP A 266 15.57 -6.59 -24.15
N PRO A 267 15.13 -5.33 -23.98
CA PRO A 267 14.99 -4.72 -22.66
C PRO A 267 13.79 -5.28 -21.90
N THR A 268 13.99 -5.63 -20.63
CA THR A 268 12.92 -6.04 -19.70
C THR A 268 13.02 -5.35 -18.35
N TYR A 269 11.89 -4.97 -17.78
CA TYR A 269 11.82 -4.29 -16.49
C TYR A 269 11.91 -5.28 -15.33
N SER A 270 12.63 -4.90 -14.27
CA SER A 270 12.46 -5.57 -12.98
C SER A 270 11.04 -5.40 -12.46
N PRO A 271 10.52 -6.30 -11.61
CA PRO A 271 9.14 -6.23 -11.12
C PRO A 271 8.78 -4.91 -10.43
N ASP A 272 9.75 -4.29 -9.74
CA ASP A 272 9.62 -2.98 -9.09
C ASP A 272 9.76 -1.77 -10.06
N GLY A 273 10.11 -2.02 -11.33
CA GLY A 273 10.37 -1.01 -12.36
C GLY A 273 11.65 -0.18 -12.15
N GLY A 274 12.42 -0.46 -11.09
CA GLY A 274 13.62 0.29 -10.71
C GLY A 274 14.81 -0.01 -11.61
N GLN A 275 14.82 -1.13 -12.31
CA GLN A 275 15.91 -1.62 -13.15
C GLN A 275 15.40 -2.14 -14.49
N ILE A 276 16.33 -2.21 -15.45
CA ILE A 276 16.12 -2.80 -16.76
C ILE A 276 17.25 -3.80 -17.00
N ALA A 277 16.92 -5.06 -17.26
CA ALA A 277 17.85 -6.03 -17.82
C ALA A 277 17.75 -5.99 -19.35
N PHE A 278 18.85 -6.21 -20.05
CA PHE A 278 18.89 -6.12 -21.50
C PHE A 278 20.08 -6.88 -22.08
N VAL A 279 20.05 -7.14 -23.38
CA VAL A 279 21.14 -7.79 -24.11
C VAL A 279 22.07 -6.74 -24.69
N SER A 280 23.38 -6.91 -24.53
CA SER A 280 24.38 -6.11 -25.26
C SER A 280 25.48 -6.97 -25.84
N ASN A 281 25.94 -6.62 -27.04
CA ASN A 281 27.11 -7.25 -27.67
C ASN A 281 28.40 -6.41 -27.57
N ARG A 282 28.42 -5.40 -26.70
CA ARG A 282 29.57 -4.48 -26.53
C ARG A 282 30.89 -5.17 -26.13
N ASP A 283 30.81 -6.36 -25.55
CA ASP A 283 31.96 -7.18 -25.16
C ASP A 283 32.28 -8.32 -26.15
N GLY A 284 31.71 -8.27 -27.36
CA GLY A 284 32.00 -9.16 -28.48
C GLY A 284 30.92 -10.20 -28.75
N SER A 285 30.45 -10.93 -27.74
CA SER A 285 29.25 -11.78 -27.81
C SER A 285 28.08 -11.13 -27.06
N SER A 286 26.85 -11.56 -27.35
CA SER A 286 25.66 -11.09 -26.63
C SER A 286 25.72 -11.52 -25.17
N GLN A 287 25.58 -10.57 -24.25
CA GLN A 287 25.58 -10.80 -22.81
C GLN A 287 24.40 -10.08 -22.18
N ILE A 288 23.94 -10.56 -21.01
CA ILE A 288 22.93 -9.85 -20.23
C ILE A 288 23.60 -8.76 -19.41
N TYR A 289 23.07 -7.56 -19.53
CA TYR A 289 23.39 -6.39 -18.72
C TYR A 289 22.16 -5.95 -17.94
N ARG A 290 22.41 -5.14 -16.93
CA ARG A 290 21.43 -4.46 -16.12
C ARG A 290 21.77 -2.98 -16.10
N MET A 291 20.75 -2.14 -15.96
CA MET A 291 20.88 -0.72 -15.69
C MET A 291 19.75 -0.25 -14.76
N ASN A 292 19.92 0.91 -14.15
CA ASN A 292 18.83 1.59 -13.47
C ASN A 292 17.76 1.98 -14.50
N GLY A 293 16.50 2.12 -14.08
CA GLY A 293 15.39 2.49 -14.96
C GLY A 293 15.61 3.81 -15.70
N ASN A 294 16.50 4.69 -15.23
CA ASN A 294 16.90 5.93 -15.91
C ASN A 294 18.06 5.78 -16.93
N GLY A 295 18.56 4.56 -17.18
CA GLY A 295 19.66 4.26 -18.10
C GLY A 295 21.07 4.31 -17.49
N THR A 296 21.21 4.74 -16.24
CA THR A 296 22.51 4.82 -15.55
C THR A 296 22.93 3.49 -14.94
N GLY A 297 24.19 3.38 -14.49
CA GLY A 297 24.64 2.21 -13.72
C GLY A 297 24.73 0.91 -14.52
N GLN A 298 25.01 0.99 -15.81
CA GLN A 298 25.06 -0.19 -16.68
C GLN A 298 26.14 -1.19 -16.23
N PHE A 299 25.75 -2.43 -15.96
CA PHE A 299 26.59 -3.49 -15.41
C PHE A 299 26.31 -4.82 -16.12
N ARG A 300 27.36 -5.60 -16.39
CA ARG A 300 27.23 -6.92 -17.06
C ARG A 300 26.96 -8.00 -16.01
N LEU A 301 25.92 -8.81 -16.23
CA LEU A 301 25.56 -9.92 -15.34
C LEU A 301 26.21 -11.25 -15.75
N THR A 302 26.31 -11.53 -17.07
CA THR A 302 26.81 -12.83 -17.55
C THR A 302 28.32 -12.87 -17.85
N SER A 303 28.89 -14.08 -17.88
CA SER A 303 30.33 -14.34 -18.01
C SER A 303 30.85 -14.28 -19.46
N LEU A 304 32.07 -13.75 -19.63
CA LEU A 304 32.78 -13.69 -20.92
C LEU A 304 33.55 -14.99 -21.24
N ASP A 305 32.86 -16.11 -21.29
CA ASP A 305 33.45 -17.42 -21.59
C ASP A 305 33.24 -17.88 -23.04
N GLY A 306 32.85 -16.95 -23.92
CA GLY A 306 32.56 -17.23 -25.33
C GLY A 306 31.14 -17.72 -25.58
N SER A 307 30.31 -17.86 -24.55
CA SER A 307 28.87 -18.05 -24.70
C SER A 307 28.16 -16.75 -25.11
N SER A 308 26.95 -16.88 -25.65
CA SER A 308 26.01 -15.78 -25.88
C SER A 308 24.77 -15.98 -24.99
N SER A 309 24.33 -14.92 -24.34
CA SER A 309 23.14 -14.90 -23.49
C SER A 309 22.14 -13.88 -24.04
N THR A 310 20.87 -14.27 -24.20
CA THR A 310 19.80 -13.49 -24.83
C THR A 310 18.45 -13.68 -24.14
N GLY A 311 17.47 -12.82 -24.47
CA GLY A 311 16.10 -12.89 -23.96
C GLY A 311 16.02 -12.93 -22.43
N PRO A 312 16.56 -11.92 -21.71
CA PRO A 312 16.36 -11.81 -20.28
C PRO A 312 14.86 -11.64 -19.98
N ALA A 313 14.38 -12.30 -18.94
CA ALA A 313 13.04 -12.14 -18.40
C ALA A 313 13.13 -12.15 -16.88
N TRP A 314 12.60 -11.11 -16.24
CA TRP A 314 12.55 -11.09 -14.78
C TRP A 314 11.50 -12.06 -14.26
N ALA A 315 11.89 -12.81 -13.24
CA ALA A 315 10.95 -13.46 -12.36
C ALA A 315 10.29 -12.40 -11.49
N PRO A 316 8.99 -12.55 -11.19
CA PRO A 316 8.39 -11.82 -10.10
C PRO A 316 9.10 -12.19 -8.79
N ALA A 317 9.30 -11.22 -7.90
CA ALA A 317 10.02 -11.41 -6.64
C ALA A 317 9.25 -12.30 -5.63
N TYR A 318 8.03 -12.74 -5.95
CA TYR A 318 7.01 -13.10 -4.97
C TYR A 318 6.65 -14.59 -4.87
N THR A 319 7.36 -15.48 -5.57
CA THR A 319 7.23 -16.93 -5.31
C THR A 319 7.91 -17.39 -4.03
N GLU A 320 8.78 -16.55 -3.48
CA GLU A 320 9.47 -16.74 -2.22
C GLU A 320 9.09 -15.59 -1.28
N CYS A 321 8.22 -15.85 -0.31
CA CYS A 321 7.83 -14.90 0.71
C CYS A 321 8.81 -15.00 1.88
N GLN A 322 9.58 -13.95 2.14
CA GLN A 322 10.68 -13.95 3.11
C GLN A 322 11.70 -15.09 2.92
N GLY A 323 11.93 -15.50 1.66
CA GLY A 323 12.84 -16.60 1.33
C GLY A 323 12.25 -18.01 1.58
N LEU A 324 10.94 -18.11 1.82
CA LEU A 324 10.20 -19.36 1.93
C LEU A 324 9.26 -19.55 0.72
N PRO A 325 9.18 -20.75 0.15
CA PRO A 325 8.21 -21.04 -0.90
C PRO A 325 6.79 -20.88 -0.37
N ALA A 326 5.96 -20.11 -1.09
CA ALA A 326 4.56 -19.94 -0.73
C ALA A 326 3.78 -21.26 -0.72
N THR A 327 2.99 -21.51 0.33
CA THR A 327 2.00 -22.61 0.37
C THR A 327 0.71 -22.19 -0.33
N ILE A 328 0.41 -20.90 -0.32
CA ILE A 328 -0.76 -20.27 -0.94
C ILE A 328 -0.29 -19.05 -1.72
N THR A 329 -0.73 -18.94 -2.98
CA THR A 329 -0.37 -17.82 -3.85
C THR A 329 -1.62 -17.29 -4.53
N GLY A 330 -1.80 -15.97 -4.49
CA GLY A 330 -2.84 -15.25 -5.20
C GLY A 330 -2.54 -15.08 -6.69
N THR A 331 -3.20 -14.11 -7.28
CA THR A 331 -3.15 -13.70 -8.67
C THR A 331 -2.66 -12.26 -8.77
N SER A 332 -2.73 -11.64 -9.94
CA SER A 332 -2.31 -10.24 -10.11
C SER A 332 -3.45 -9.24 -9.90
N GLY A 333 -4.50 -9.61 -9.18
CA GLY A 333 -5.57 -8.69 -8.79
C GLY A 333 -6.11 -9.09 -7.42
N ASP A 334 -6.97 -8.23 -6.87
CA ASP A 334 -7.44 -8.28 -5.49
C ASP A 334 -7.99 -9.68 -5.09
N ASP A 335 -7.28 -10.36 -4.21
CA ASP A 335 -7.57 -11.70 -3.75
C ASP A 335 -7.94 -11.73 -2.25
N THR A 336 -8.70 -12.75 -1.86
CA THR A 336 -8.89 -13.12 -0.45
C THR A 336 -8.28 -14.50 -0.26
N LEU A 337 -7.13 -14.53 0.40
CA LEU A 337 -6.34 -15.74 0.61
C LEU A 337 -6.48 -16.21 2.05
N VAL A 338 -6.89 -17.46 2.19
CA VAL A 338 -7.19 -18.07 3.49
C VAL A 338 -6.35 -19.32 3.67
N GLY A 339 -5.55 -19.30 4.72
CA GLY A 339 -4.67 -20.34 5.22
C GLY A 339 -5.37 -21.55 5.80
N THR A 340 -4.59 -22.36 6.49
CA THR A 340 -5.02 -23.52 7.27
C THR A 340 -4.64 -23.31 8.73
N PRO A 341 -5.21 -24.06 9.68
CA PRO A 341 -4.78 -23.99 11.09
C PRO A 341 -3.36 -24.53 11.39
N GLY A 342 -2.45 -24.52 10.41
CA GLY A 342 -1.04 -24.89 10.56
C GLY A 342 -0.17 -23.90 9.77
N PRO A 343 1.16 -23.94 9.93
CA PRO A 343 2.04 -22.92 9.38
C PRO A 343 1.93 -22.84 7.85
N ASP A 344 1.55 -21.66 7.38
CA ASP A 344 1.36 -21.31 5.98
C ASP A 344 2.30 -20.19 5.54
N VAL A 345 2.55 -20.12 4.24
CA VAL A 345 3.27 -19.02 3.59
C VAL A 345 2.34 -18.49 2.51
N ILE A 346 1.77 -17.32 2.74
CA ILE A 346 0.70 -16.73 1.93
C ILE A 346 1.29 -15.54 1.17
N ALA A 347 1.24 -15.60 -0.15
CA ALA A 347 1.71 -14.54 -1.04
C ALA A 347 0.55 -13.99 -1.88
N GLY A 348 0.19 -12.73 -1.70
CA GLY A 348 -0.85 -12.01 -2.46
C GLY A 348 -0.50 -11.87 -3.94
N LEU A 349 0.74 -11.45 -4.20
CA LEU A 349 1.27 -10.99 -5.49
C LEU A 349 0.87 -9.53 -5.74
N ALA A 350 0.08 -9.21 -6.76
CA ALA A 350 -0.26 -7.82 -7.09
C ALA A 350 -1.76 -7.62 -6.98
N GLY A 351 -2.20 -6.41 -6.65
CA GLY A 351 -3.61 -6.15 -6.32
C GLY A 351 -3.74 -5.84 -4.83
N ASP A 352 -4.94 -5.45 -4.40
CA ASP A 352 -5.20 -5.15 -3.00
C ASP A 352 -5.72 -6.43 -2.31
N ASP A 353 -4.84 -7.18 -1.67
CA ASP A 353 -5.12 -8.52 -1.17
C ASP A 353 -5.54 -8.53 0.31
N THR A 354 -6.34 -9.52 0.70
CA THR A 354 -6.67 -9.82 2.10
C THR A 354 -6.16 -11.20 2.45
N LEU A 355 -5.29 -11.29 3.47
CA LEU A 355 -4.56 -12.48 3.85
C LEU A 355 -4.95 -12.92 5.27
N GLN A 356 -5.35 -14.18 5.43
CA GLN A 356 -5.76 -14.76 6.71
C GLN A 356 -5.06 -16.10 6.94
N GLY A 357 -4.38 -16.26 8.08
CA GLY A 357 -3.63 -17.48 8.44
C GLY A 357 -4.46 -18.55 9.17
N PHE A 358 -5.30 -18.12 10.12
CA PHE A 358 -5.81 -18.91 11.26
C PHE A 358 -4.70 -19.27 12.26
N ASP A 359 -4.91 -20.29 13.10
CA ASP A 359 -3.87 -20.83 13.98
C ASP A 359 -2.61 -21.17 13.17
N GLY A 360 -1.43 -20.79 13.63
CA GLY A 360 -0.25 -21.09 12.85
C GLY A 360 0.94 -20.28 13.28
N ALA A 361 2.08 -20.53 12.63
CA ALA A 361 3.16 -19.57 12.58
C ALA A 361 3.33 -19.30 11.09
N ASP A 362 2.57 -18.31 10.63
CA ASP A 362 2.35 -18.06 9.22
C ASP A 362 3.30 -16.99 8.71
N VAL A 363 3.43 -16.88 7.40
CA VAL A 363 4.22 -15.84 6.75
C VAL A 363 3.37 -15.18 5.68
N PHE A 364 3.12 -13.89 5.83
CA PHE A 364 2.30 -13.08 4.96
C PHE A 364 3.18 -12.15 4.11
N CYS A 365 2.97 -12.18 2.80
CA CYS A 365 3.48 -11.18 1.87
C CYS A 365 2.33 -10.68 1.02
N GLY A 366 2.07 -9.37 1.06
CA GLY A 366 1.06 -8.74 0.22
C GLY A 366 1.57 -8.66 -1.22
N GLY A 367 2.51 -7.75 -1.41
CA GLY A 367 3.22 -7.53 -2.67
C GLY A 367 2.86 -6.14 -3.22
N PRO A 368 2.83 -5.92 -4.55
CA PRO A 368 2.44 -4.60 -5.05
C PRO A 368 0.92 -4.37 -4.94
N GLY A 369 0.53 -3.47 -4.05
CA GLY A 369 -0.87 -3.10 -3.85
C GLY A 369 -1.06 -2.39 -2.53
N THR A 370 -2.28 -2.42 -2.02
CA THR A 370 -2.61 -2.08 -0.63
C THR A 370 -3.18 -3.33 0.03
N ASP A 371 -2.34 -4.00 0.82
CA ASP A 371 -2.60 -5.35 1.30
C ASP A 371 -3.00 -5.36 2.78
N THR A 372 -3.85 -6.31 3.16
CA THR A 372 -4.42 -6.42 4.51
C THR A 372 -4.16 -7.80 5.07
N VAL A 373 -3.53 -7.88 6.25
CA VAL A 373 -3.55 -9.10 7.06
C VAL A 373 -4.71 -9.00 8.06
N THR A 374 -5.54 -10.04 8.13
CA THR A 374 -6.72 -10.07 9.00
C THR A 374 -6.70 -11.24 9.97
N TYR A 375 -7.03 -10.91 11.22
CA TYR A 375 -7.22 -11.83 12.34
C TYR A 375 -8.67 -11.88 12.81
N ALA A 376 -9.63 -11.41 12.00
CA ALA A 376 -11.02 -11.13 12.39
C ALA A 376 -11.82 -12.30 12.98
N ASP A 377 -11.33 -13.53 12.91
CA ASP A 377 -11.94 -14.71 13.52
C ASP A 377 -11.14 -15.32 14.66
N HIS A 378 -10.01 -14.72 15.01
CA HIS A 378 -9.17 -15.15 16.11
C HIS A 378 -9.79 -14.73 17.45
N GLU A 379 -9.86 -15.69 18.39
CA GLU A 379 -10.60 -15.53 19.65
C GLU A 379 -9.75 -14.99 20.81
N LEU A 380 -8.43 -14.82 20.64
CA LEU A 380 -7.54 -14.26 21.66
C LEU A 380 -6.91 -12.95 21.17
N ASP A 381 -6.34 -12.22 22.11
CA ASP A 381 -5.54 -11.02 21.91
C ASP A 381 -4.47 -11.24 20.82
N VAL A 382 -4.42 -10.32 19.86
CA VAL A 382 -3.46 -10.26 18.76
C VAL A 382 -2.53 -9.07 19.00
N THR A 383 -1.23 -9.28 18.94
CA THR A 383 -0.25 -8.18 18.92
C THR A 383 0.46 -8.17 17.59
N ALA A 384 0.17 -7.21 16.70
CA ALA A 384 0.74 -7.13 15.35
C ALA A 384 1.37 -5.76 15.08
N ASN A 385 2.50 -5.71 14.38
CA ASN A 385 3.27 -4.47 14.21
C ASN A 385 3.91 -4.35 12.82
N LEU A 386 3.55 -3.33 12.05
CA LEU A 386 4.10 -3.04 10.72
C LEU A 386 5.30 -2.07 10.74
N GLY A 387 5.57 -1.42 11.88
CA GLY A 387 6.59 -0.38 12.06
C GLY A 387 8.05 -0.86 12.17
N GLY A 388 8.28 -2.17 12.10
CA GLY A 388 9.60 -2.79 12.21
C GLY A 388 10.59 -2.37 11.10
N GLY A 389 11.85 -2.08 11.48
CA GLY A 389 12.92 -1.61 10.58
C GLY A 389 13.42 -2.66 9.55
N ALA A 390 14.55 -2.38 8.87
CA ALA A 390 15.04 -3.26 7.80
C ALA A 390 15.39 -4.69 8.30
N GLY A 391 14.63 -5.69 7.83
CA GLY A 391 14.77 -7.10 8.22
C GLY A 391 13.89 -7.53 9.41
N ASP A 392 12.89 -6.73 9.77
CA ASP A 392 11.91 -7.05 10.80
C ASP A 392 10.70 -7.77 10.19
N ASP A 393 10.16 -8.73 10.92
CA ASP A 393 9.18 -9.72 10.47
C ASP A 393 7.76 -9.43 10.94
N GLY A 394 7.49 -8.24 11.50
CA GLY A 394 6.14 -7.78 11.87
C GLY A 394 5.32 -8.83 12.62
N SER A 395 5.97 -9.57 13.53
CA SER A 395 5.40 -10.82 14.01
C SER A 395 4.12 -10.60 14.81
N ALA A 396 3.03 -11.26 14.42
CA ALA A 396 1.84 -11.33 15.26
C ALA A 396 1.98 -12.46 16.29
N GLU A 397 1.66 -12.22 17.57
CA GLU A 397 1.41 -13.32 18.50
C GLU A 397 -0.04 -13.77 18.35
N ASP A 398 -0.24 -14.96 17.79
CA ASP A 398 -1.56 -15.59 17.64
C ASP A 398 -1.65 -16.81 18.60
N GLY A 399 -2.71 -16.84 19.41
CA GLY A 399 -3.13 -18.07 20.06
C GLY A 399 -2.40 -18.51 21.36
N PRO A 400 -2.94 -19.53 22.06
CA PRO A 400 -2.42 -19.99 23.33
C PRO A 400 -1.28 -20.99 23.09
N LEU A 401 -0.11 -20.55 22.62
CA LEU A 401 1.18 -21.28 22.65
C LEU A 401 2.39 -20.49 22.08
N GLY A 402 2.26 -19.21 21.74
CA GLY A 402 3.37 -18.38 21.28
C GLY A 402 3.89 -18.74 19.89
N ALA A 403 2.98 -19.20 19.02
CA ALA A 403 3.25 -19.23 17.59
C ALA A 403 3.25 -17.79 17.10
N ARG A 404 4.24 -17.45 16.27
CA ARG A 404 4.47 -16.09 15.80
C ARG A 404 4.36 -16.09 14.30
N ASP A 405 3.46 -15.29 13.80
CA ASP A 405 3.40 -15.01 12.38
C ASP A 405 4.56 -14.12 11.97
N SER A 406 4.76 -13.99 10.67
CA SER A 406 5.66 -13.04 10.07
C SER A 406 4.90 -12.26 9.01
N ILE A 407 4.87 -10.94 9.14
CA ILE A 407 4.24 -10.02 8.20
C ILE A 407 5.34 -9.29 7.44
N ALA A 408 5.31 -9.36 6.11
CA ALA A 408 6.25 -8.65 5.26
C ALA A 408 5.93 -7.14 5.20
N LYS A 409 6.91 -6.37 4.72
CA LYS A 409 6.87 -4.90 4.65
C LYS A 409 5.94 -4.32 3.59
N ASP A 410 5.41 -5.19 2.75
CA ASP A 410 4.47 -4.89 1.67
C ASP A 410 3.04 -5.28 2.09
N VAL A 411 2.77 -5.16 3.39
CA VAL A 411 1.44 -5.20 3.97
C VAL A 411 1.24 -3.87 4.67
N GLU A 412 0.14 -3.19 4.34
CA GLU A 412 -0.15 -1.85 4.83
C GLU A 412 -1.30 -1.84 5.84
N ASN A 413 -2.11 -2.90 5.95
CA ASN A 413 -3.31 -2.86 6.80
C ASN A 413 -3.38 -4.06 7.73
N LEU A 414 -3.98 -3.83 8.91
CA LEU A 414 -4.24 -4.85 9.91
C LEU A 414 -5.70 -4.81 10.34
N VAL A 415 -6.27 -5.98 10.52
CA VAL A 415 -7.56 -6.17 11.20
C VAL A 415 -7.33 -7.13 12.36
N GLY A 416 -7.66 -6.69 13.58
CA GLY A 416 -7.61 -7.46 14.81
C GLY A 416 -8.63 -8.59 14.86
N GLY A 417 -8.64 -9.30 15.98
CA GLY A 417 -9.51 -10.42 16.31
C GLY A 417 -10.77 -10.03 17.06
N LEU A 418 -11.16 -10.88 18.01
CA LEU A 418 -12.40 -10.78 18.79
C LEU A 418 -12.14 -10.46 20.29
N SER A 419 -10.91 -10.11 20.62
CA SER A 419 -10.41 -9.85 21.97
C SER A 419 -9.50 -8.62 21.92
N ASN A 420 -8.87 -8.28 23.04
CA ASN A 420 -8.08 -7.06 23.18
C ASN A 420 -6.77 -7.13 22.37
N ASP A 421 -6.69 -6.36 21.29
CA ASP A 421 -5.57 -6.39 20.35
C ASP A 421 -4.61 -5.20 20.53
N ASP A 422 -3.36 -5.36 20.11
CA ASP A 422 -2.34 -4.29 20.05
C ASP A 422 -1.79 -4.23 18.62
N LEU A 423 -2.31 -3.28 17.83
CA LEU A 423 -2.02 -3.12 16.41
C LEU A 423 -1.18 -1.87 16.19
N THR A 424 0.00 -2.02 15.61
CA THR A 424 0.87 -0.90 15.23
C THR A 424 1.01 -0.85 13.72
N GLY A 425 0.73 0.29 13.11
CA GLY A 425 1.02 0.61 11.73
C GLY A 425 2.50 0.87 11.49
N SER A 426 2.79 1.54 10.38
CA SER A 426 4.10 1.69 9.78
C SER A 426 4.43 3.18 9.59
N SER A 427 5.25 3.51 8.59
CA SER A 427 5.54 4.90 8.23
C SER A 427 4.88 5.33 6.91
N VAL A 428 3.90 4.55 6.45
CA VAL A 428 3.10 4.81 5.26
C VAL A 428 1.64 4.70 5.67
N PHE A 429 0.75 5.31 4.90
CA PHE A 429 -0.70 5.20 5.10
C PHE A 429 -1.17 3.77 5.42
N ASN A 430 -1.81 3.60 6.58
CA ASN A 430 -2.36 2.34 7.08
C ASN A 430 -3.87 2.48 7.37
N ASN A 431 -4.61 1.40 7.16
CA ASN A 431 -5.93 1.20 7.74
C ASN A 431 -5.83 0.14 8.83
N LEU A 432 -6.09 0.52 10.08
CA LEU A 432 -6.09 -0.36 11.23
C LEU A 432 -7.51 -0.50 11.76
N THR A 433 -7.95 -1.73 12.03
CA THR A 433 -9.25 -2.02 12.67
C THR A 433 -9.02 -2.96 13.84
N GLY A 434 -9.41 -2.56 15.05
CA GLY A 434 -9.34 -3.39 16.25
C GLY A 434 -10.36 -4.52 16.18
N GLY A 435 -11.64 -4.17 16.23
CA GLY A 435 -12.74 -5.13 16.22
C GLY A 435 -13.48 -5.10 17.56
N PRO A 436 -13.98 -6.24 18.04
CA PRO A 436 -14.44 -6.36 19.41
C PRO A 436 -13.28 -6.61 20.38
N GLY A 437 -13.25 -5.92 21.50
CA GLY A 437 -12.16 -5.99 22.48
C GLY A 437 -11.83 -4.60 23.00
N ASP A 438 -11.06 -4.51 24.08
CA ASP A 438 -10.45 -3.23 24.47
C ASP A 438 -9.09 -3.15 23.74
N ASP A 439 -9.07 -2.51 22.58
CA ASP A 439 -7.97 -2.55 21.62
C ASP A 439 -7.03 -1.36 21.76
N HIS A 440 -5.77 -1.55 21.38
CA HIS A 440 -4.75 -0.50 21.31
C HIS A 440 -4.22 -0.38 19.89
N LEU A 441 -4.52 0.73 19.23
CA LEU A 441 -4.13 1.00 17.85
C LEU A 441 -3.16 2.17 17.79
N SER A 442 -2.07 2.03 17.04
CA SER A 442 -1.12 3.11 16.76
C SER A 442 -0.83 3.21 15.27
N GLY A 443 -1.18 4.33 14.63
CA GLY A 443 -1.01 4.54 13.18
C GLY A 443 0.45 4.63 12.77
N GLY A 444 1.18 5.55 13.40
CA GLY A 444 2.61 5.73 13.19
C GLY A 444 2.88 7.04 12.49
N ALA A 445 3.29 7.00 11.22
CA ALA A 445 3.51 8.21 10.44
C ALA A 445 2.78 8.11 9.09
N ASP A 446 2.48 9.28 8.52
CA ASP A 446 1.53 9.47 7.40
C ASP A 446 0.07 9.47 7.91
N GLY A 447 -0.87 10.00 7.13
CA GLY A 447 -2.25 10.21 7.62
C GLY A 447 -3.07 8.91 7.63
N ASP A 448 -3.08 8.19 8.74
CA ASP A 448 -3.70 6.86 8.87
C ASP A 448 -5.22 6.87 9.15
N ASN A 449 -5.88 5.72 8.94
CA ASN A 449 -7.25 5.47 9.38
C ASN A 449 -7.28 4.41 10.48
N LEU A 450 -7.76 4.77 11.67
CA LEU A 450 -7.88 3.87 12.81
C LEU A 450 -9.36 3.73 13.22
N LEU A 451 -9.81 2.49 13.38
CA LEU A 451 -11.13 2.14 13.90
C LEU A 451 -10.97 1.19 15.09
N GLY A 452 -11.38 1.61 16.29
CA GLY A 452 -11.36 0.79 17.51
C GLY A 452 -12.35 -0.35 17.38
N GLY A 453 -13.64 -0.02 17.36
CA GLY A 453 -14.72 -0.97 17.14
C GLY A 453 -15.64 -1.04 18.35
N SER A 454 -15.57 -2.10 19.14
CA SER A 454 -16.41 -2.22 20.35
C SER A 454 -15.61 -2.69 21.55
N GLY A 455 -15.71 -1.97 22.65
CA GLY A 455 -14.89 -2.12 23.85
C GLY A 455 -14.26 -0.77 24.16
N ASP A 456 -13.49 -0.69 25.24
CA ASP A 456 -12.88 0.58 25.66
C ASP A 456 -11.51 0.71 24.97
N ASP A 457 -11.46 1.37 23.81
CA ASP A 457 -10.32 1.37 22.90
C ASP A 457 -9.34 2.53 23.16
N VAL A 458 -8.08 2.36 22.73
CA VAL A 458 -7.06 3.41 22.73
C VAL A 458 -6.49 3.56 21.32
N LEU A 459 -6.75 4.70 20.67
CA LEU A 459 -6.27 5.01 19.33
C LEU A 459 -5.25 6.16 19.37
N ILE A 460 -4.09 5.95 18.77
CA ILE A 460 -3.01 6.92 18.66
C ILE A 460 -2.67 7.11 17.18
N GLY A 461 -2.98 8.27 16.61
CA GLY A 461 -2.72 8.60 15.21
C GLY A 461 -1.23 8.65 14.91
N GLY A 462 -0.52 9.62 15.48
CA GLY A 462 0.92 9.78 15.33
C GLY A 462 1.27 11.05 14.54
N ASP A 463 2.09 10.91 13.50
CA ASP A 463 2.43 12.03 12.61
C ASP A 463 1.58 11.97 11.33
N GLY A 464 0.84 13.01 10.97
CA GLY A 464 0.10 13.00 9.71
C GLY A 464 -1.14 13.87 9.70
N GLY A 465 -2.29 13.25 9.57
CA GLY A 465 -3.58 13.89 9.41
C GLY A 465 -4.58 12.75 9.31
N GLU A 466 -4.89 12.20 10.48
CA GLU A 466 -5.54 10.89 10.60
C GLU A 466 -7.07 11.00 10.61
N ALA A 467 -7.71 9.84 10.50
CA ALA A 467 -9.11 9.64 10.87
C ALA A 467 -9.18 8.58 11.98
N LEU A 468 -9.61 8.98 13.18
CA LEU A 468 -9.74 8.12 14.37
C LEU A 468 -11.23 7.96 14.68
N LEU A 469 -11.69 6.71 14.75
CA LEU A 469 -13.05 6.36 15.14
C LEU A 469 -12.98 5.38 16.32
N GLY A 470 -13.47 5.78 17.49
CA GLY A 470 -13.49 4.96 18.71
C GLY A 470 -14.46 3.80 18.54
N GLY A 471 -15.75 4.12 18.45
CA GLY A 471 -16.80 3.16 18.15
C GLY A 471 -17.78 3.05 19.31
N SER A 472 -17.81 1.92 20.00
CA SER A 472 -18.67 1.77 21.17
C SER A 472 -17.89 1.35 22.39
N GLY A 473 -17.99 2.09 23.48
CA GLY A 473 -17.20 1.90 24.69
C GLY A 473 -16.62 3.24 25.12
N ASP A 474 -15.97 3.28 26.27
CA ASP A 474 -15.36 4.52 26.76
C ASP A 474 -13.94 4.63 26.18
N ASP A 475 -13.78 5.33 25.06
CA ASP A 475 -12.58 5.31 24.23
C ASP A 475 -11.59 6.45 24.54
N VAL A 476 -10.32 6.27 24.19
CA VAL A 476 -9.28 7.30 24.25
C VAL A 476 -8.63 7.48 22.89
N LEU A 477 -8.89 8.63 22.25
CA LEU A 477 -8.38 8.96 20.92
C LEU A 477 -7.38 10.11 21.01
N ILE A 478 -6.21 9.94 20.40
CA ILE A 478 -5.12 10.91 20.39
C ILE A 478 -4.64 11.07 18.94
N GLY A 479 -4.90 12.23 18.32
CA GLY A 479 -4.49 12.57 16.96
C GLY A 479 -2.98 12.59 16.82
N GLY A 480 -2.33 13.59 17.41
CA GLY A 480 -0.88 13.69 17.48
C GLY A 480 -0.37 14.95 16.80
N ASP A 481 0.59 14.80 15.88
CA ASP A 481 1.10 15.90 15.07
C ASP A 481 0.39 15.85 13.71
N GLY A 482 -0.34 16.88 13.29
CA GLY A 482 -1.08 16.77 12.04
C GLY A 482 -2.24 17.73 11.92
N ASN A 483 -2.98 17.69 10.81
CA ASN A 483 -4.33 18.27 10.83
C ASN A 483 -5.28 17.09 10.74
N GLU A 484 -5.86 16.69 11.85
CA GLU A 484 -6.69 15.50 11.89
C GLU A 484 -8.01 15.76 11.20
N PHE A 485 -8.35 14.91 10.23
CA PHE A 485 -9.55 15.08 9.45
C PHE A 485 -10.81 14.83 10.29
N LEU A 486 -10.73 13.87 11.20
CA LEU A 486 -11.80 13.49 12.10
C LEU A 486 -11.25 12.67 13.28
N ILE A 487 -11.56 13.09 14.49
CA ILE A 487 -11.44 12.29 15.70
C ILE A 487 -12.86 12.16 16.26
N ALA A 488 -13.42 10.95 16.26
CA ALA A 488 -14.78 10.72 16.73
C ALA A 488 -14.88 9.59 17.75
N GLY A 489 -15.42 9.88 18.94
CA GLY A 489 -15.66 8.90 19.99
C GLY A 489 -16.77 7.91 19.64
N GLU A 490 -17.86 8.43 19.06
CA GLU A 490 -19.08 7.72 18.65
C GLU A 490 -20.04 7.41 19.80
N SER A 491 -19.80 6.40 20.64
CA SER A 491 -20.71 6.11 21.75
C SER A 491 -20.00 5.60 22.97
N GLY A 492 -20.28 6.21 24.12
CA GLY A 492 -19.56 5.98 25.37
C GLY A 492 -19.05 7.30 25.91
N ASP A 493 -18.46 7.29 27.10
CA ASP A 493 -17.89 8.50 27.70
C ASP A 493 -16.41 8.62 27.26
N ASP A 494 -16.15 9.36 26.18
CA ASP A 494 -14.88 9.32 25.44
C ASP A 494 -13.89 10.44 25.81
N ILE A 495 -12.59 10.20 25.58
CA ILE A 495 -11.54 11.22 25.70
C ILE A 495 -10.87 11.44 24.35
N LEU A 496 -11.06 12.62 23.76
CA LEU A 496 -10.52 13.00 22.46
C LEU A 496 -9.46 14.08 22.60
N ARG A 497 -8.32 13.90 21.95
CA ARG A 497 -7.24 14.89 21.88
C ARG A 497 -6.79 15.08 20.44
N GLY A 498 -6.88 16.31 19.92
CA GLY A 498 -6.32 16.68 18.61
C GLY A 498 -4.81 16.63 18.66
N GLY A 499 -4.19 17.66 19.22
CA GLY A 499 -2.75 17.72 19.40
C GLY A 499 -2.17 18.95 18.73
N ASP A 500 -1.20 18.77 17.85
CA ASP A 500 -0.55 19.86 17.11
C ASP A 500 -1.21 20.01 15.73
N GLY A 501 -2.08 20.99 15.52
CA GLY A 501 -2.57 21.41 14.21
C GLY A 501 -4.04 21.76 14.19
N VAL A 502 -4.67 21.74 13.02
CA VAL A 502 -6.08 22.16 12.87
C VAL A 502 -6.95 20.92 12.82
N ASP A 503 -7.58 20.62 13.94
CA ASP A 503 -8.24 19.33 14.18
C ASP A 503 -9.76 19.45 14.22
N ALA A 504 -10.43 18.35 13.89
CA ALA A 504 -11.87 18.20 13.98
C ALA A 504 -12.24 17.06 14.94
N LEU A 505 -12.79 17.41 16.10
CA LEU A 505 -13.17 16.48 17.17
C LEU A 505 -14.70 16.41 17.31
N THR A 506 -15.23 15.20 17.45
CA THR A 506 -16.67 14.95 17.65
C THR A 506 -16.90 13.85 18.69
N GLY A 507 -17.40 14.18 19.89
CA GLY A 507 -17.67 13.17 20.93
C GLY A 507 -18.80 12.23 20.52
N ASN A 508 -19.91 12.80 20.06
CA ASN A 508 -21.17 12.16 19.66
C ASN A 508 -22.11 11.80 20.80
N ALA A 509 -21.97 10.68 21.50
CA ALA A 509 -22.98 10.29 22.50
C ALA A 509 -22.33 9.73 23.76
N GLY A 510 -22.40 10.50 24.84
CA GLY A 510 -21.86 10.19 26.15
C GLY A 510 -21.43 11.48 26.84
N ASP A 511 -20.93 11.39 28.07
CA ASP A 511 -20.32 12.55 28.73
C ASP A 511 -18.83 12.64 28.30
N ASP A 512 -18.54 13.33 27.19
CA ASP A 512 -17.22 13.29 26.52
C ASP A 512 -16.24 14.39 27.00
N GLU A 513 -14.94 14.13 26.93
CA GLU A 513 -13.88 15.13 27.14
C GLU A 513 -13.09 15.40 25.84
N LEU A 514 -13.26 16.59 25.25
CA LEU A 514 -12.59 17.01 24.02
C LEU A 514 -11.52 18.07 24.30
N TYR A 515 -10.31 17.82 23.82
CA TYR A 515 -9.16 18.71 23.90
C TYR A 515 -8.62 19.00 22.49
N GLY A 516 -8.79 20.23 21.99
CA GLY A 516 -8.35 20.64 20.65
C GLY A 516 -6.83 20.57 20.52
N GLY A 517 -6.14 21.47 21.22
CA GLY A 517 -4.68 21.47 21.26
C GLY A 517 -4.13 22.77 20.70
N ASP A 518 -2.98 22.69 20.02
CA ASP A 518 -2.33 23.84 19.42
C ASP A 518 -2.95 24.14 18.04
N HIS A 519 -3.20 25.41 17.73
CA HIS A 519 -3.89 25.94 16.53
C HIS A 519 -5.42 25.92 16.69
N GLY A 520 -6.15 26.14 15.58
CA GLY A 520 -7.55 26.56 15.64
C GLY A 520 -8.47 25.41 15.29
N ASP A 521 -9.08 24.82 16.31
CA ASP A 521 -9.76 23.54 16.23
C ASP A 521 -11.28 23.68 16.12
N PHE A 522 -11.91 22.60 15.66
CA PHE A 522 -13.36 22.45 15.60
C PHE A 522 -13.79 21.33 16.54
N LEU A 523 -14.63 21.65 17.54
CA LEU A 523 -15.05 20.73 18.59
C LEU A 523 -16.58 20.64 18.63
N GLU A 524 -17.12 19.43 18.54
CA GLU A 524 -18.53 19.13 18.70
C GLU A 524 -18.69 18.07 19.79
N GLY A 525 -19.19 18.46 20.96
CA GLY A 525 -19.36 17.53 22.09
C GLY A 525 -20.30 16.37 21.72
N GLY A 526 -21.51 16.69 21.30
CA GLY A 526 -22.46 15.68 20.83
C GLY A 526 -23.76 15.75 21.60
N LEU A 527 -24.26 14.63 22.12
CA LEU A 527 -25.36 14.48 23.07
C LEU A 527 -24.78 14.28 24.47
N ASP A 528 -25.61 14.45 25.49
CA ASP A 528 -25.19 14.32 26.90
C ASP A 528 -24.29 15.50 27.35
N SER A 529 -23.51 15.40 28.42
CA SER A 529 -22.83 16.57 29.04
C SER A 529 -21.32 16.52 28.88
N ASP A 530 -20.80 17.37 28.02
CA ASP A 530 -19.40 17.30 27.57
C ASP A 530 -18.48 18.30 28.28
N VAL A 531 -17.18 18.05 28.21
CA VAL A 531 -16.11 18.98 28.59
C VAL A 531 -15.33 19.33 27.33
N ILE A 532 -15.23 20.62 27.03
CA ILE A 532 -14.62 21.11 25.80
C ILE A 532 -13.51 22.11 26.15
N ASP A 533 -12.29 21.79 25.77
CA ASP A 533 -11.09 22.62 25.94
C ASP A 533 -10.44 22.85 24.58
N GLY A 534 -10.48 24.09 24.08
CA GLY A 534 -9.93 24.43 22.76
C GLY A 534 -8.40 24.35 22.69
N GLY A 535 -7.70 24.52 23.81
CA GLY A 535 -6.25 24.67 23.82
C GLY A 535 -5.78 26.06 23.36
N PRO A 536 -4.54 26.20 22.88
CA PRO A 536 -4.04 27.45 22.28
C PRO A 536 -4.43 27.62 20.81
N GLY A 537 -5.33 28.55 20.51
CA GLY A 537 -5.50 29.01 19.13
C GLY A 537 -6.71 29.89 18.93
N VAL A 538 -7.49 29.59 17.90
CA VAL A 538 -8.77 30.23 17.64
C VAL A 538 -9.77 29.11 17.39
N ASP A 539 -10.40 28.69 18.47
CA ASP A 539 -11.13 27.43 18.53
C ASP A 539 -12.63 27.66 18.37
N THR A 540 -13.31 26.67 17.83
CA THR A 540 -14.75 26.75 17.53
C THR A 540 -15.48 25.56 18.11
N THR A 541 -16.41 25.84 19.03
CA THR A 541 -17.39 24.85 19.48
C THR A 541 -18.67 24.96 18.66
N SER A 542 -19.17 23.82 18.20
CA SER A 542 -20.36 23.73 17.35
C SER A 542 -21.47 22.93 18.00
N TYR A 543 -22.69 23.45 17.86
CA TYR A 543 -23.95 22.79 18.18
C TYR A 543 -24.81 22.56 16.93
N ASP A 544 -24.19 22.56 15.74
CA ASP A 544 -24.89 22.33 14.49
C ASP A 544 -25.69 21.02 14.54
N GLY A 545 -26.86 20.99 13.91
CA GLY A 545 -27.75 19.83 13.96
C GLY A 545 -28.57 19.66 15.26
N ARG A 546 -28.25 20.35 16.37
CA ARG A 546 -29.10 20.34 17.58
C ARG A 546 -30.49 20.93 17.25
N VAL A 547 -31.55 20.17 17.53
CA VAL A 547 -32.94 20.55 17.20
C VAL A 547 -33.64 21.36 18.30
N SER A 548 -33.05 21.44 19.49
CA SER A 548 -33.52 22.24 20.62
C SER A 548 -32.70 23.50 20.74
N GLY A 549 -33.26 24.55 21.35
CA GLY A 549 -32.55 25.82 21.52
C GLY A 549 -31.37 25.64 22.47
N VAL A 550 -30.21 26.09 22.02
CA VAL A 550 -28.93 26.04 22.70
C VAL A 550 -28.70 27.32 23.48
N VAL A 551 -28.13 27.21 24.68
CA VAL A 551 -27.74 28.38 25.46
C VAL A 551 -26.26 28.29 25.85
N ALA A 552 -25.36 28.64 24.95
CA ALA A 552 -23.91 28.53 25.19
C ALA A 552 -23.27 29.86 25.62
N SER A 553 -22.23 29.79 26.45
CA SER A 553 -21.44 30.94 26.87
C SER A 553 -19.97 30.57 26.99
N ILE A 554 -19.09 31.39 26.43
CA ILE A 554 -17.63 31.34 26.62
C ILE A 554 -17.24 32.57 27.45
N GLY A 555 -16.58 32.44 28.61
CA GLY A 555 -16.10 33.60 29.40
C GLY A 555 -16.51 33.73 30.88
N GLY A 556 -16.93 32.65 31.55
CA GLY A 556 -17.12 32.63 33.01
C GLY A 556 -15.83 32.29 33.76
N GLY A 557 -15.21 33.26 34.45
CA GLY A 557 -13.90 33.07 35.08
C GLY A 557 -13.79 31.83 36.00
N VAL A 558 -12.56 31.27 36.07
CA VAL A 558 -12.10 30.08 36.82
C VAL A 558 -13.08 29.56 37.89
N GLY A 559 -13.98 28.65 37.49
CA GLY A 559 -14.71 27.77 38.41
C GLY A 559 -16.19 27.48 38.10
N ASP A 560 -16.81 28.11 37.10
CA ASP A 560 -18.17 27.78 36.58
C ASP A 560 -18.39 28.55 35.27
N ASP A 561 -18.13 27.92 34.12
CA ASP A 561 -17.86 28.59 32.83
C ASP A 561 -18.94 28.49 31.75
N GLY A 562 -20.13 27.92 31.99
CA GLY A 562 -21.17 28.08 30.96
C GLY A 562 -22.47 27.34 31.04
N SER A 563 -22.77 26.59 32.10
CA SER A 563 -24.00 25.79 32.15
C SER A 563 -25.30 26.57 31.92
N LYS A 564 -25.80 26.53 30.69
CA LYS A 564 -27.20 26.76 30.38
C LYS A 564 -27.62 25.71 29.34
N GLN A 565 -28.55 24.86 29.79
CA GLN A 565 -29.27 23.85 29.03
C GLN A 565 -29.20 24.02 27.51
N ASP A 566 -28.41 23.17 26.86
CA ASP A 566 -28.28 23.03 25.40
C ASP A 566 -29.21 21.94 24.83
N GLY A 567 -29.75 21.06 25.69
CA GLY A 567 -30.63 19.97 25.30
C GLY A 567 -32.03 19.94 25.95
N PRO A 568 -32.98 19.16 25.39
CA PRO A 568 -34.36 19.03 25.89
C PRO A 568 -34.47 18.36 27.27
N THR A 569 -33.38 17.77 27.79
CA THR A 569 -33.31 17.04 29.07
C THR A 569 -32.57 17.80 30.18
N GLY A 570 -31.92 18.92 29.85
CA GLY A 570 -31.08 19.68 30.80
C GLY A 570 -29.61 19.23 30.88
N GLU A 571 -29.11 18.67 29.78
CA GLU A 571 -27.69 18.55 29.39
C GLU A 571 -26.92 19.85 29.65
N ARG A 572 -25.63 19.73 29.96
CA ARG A 572 -24.76 20.86 30.32
C ARG A 572 -23.32 20.60 29.90
N ASP A 573 -22.94 21.18 28.78
CA ASP A 573 -21.53 21.22 28.40
C ASP A 573 -20.76 22.23 29.27
N THR A 574 -19.49 21.91 29.50
CA THR A 574 -18.49 22.72 30.20
C THR A 574 -17.47 23.18 29.17
N ILE A 575 -17.51 24.46 28.80
CA ILE A 575 -16.61 25.04 27.80
C ILE A 575 -15.52 25.84 28.51
N ALA A 576 -14.28 25.40 28.38
CA ALA A 576 -13.14 26.08 28.94
C ALA A 576 -12.97 27.49 28.35
N ASN A 577 -12.28 28.37 29.09
CA ASN A 577 -12.15 29.79 28.77
C ASN A 577 -11.19 30.12 27.61
N ASN A 578 -10.85 29.13 26.78
CA ASN A 578 -9.96 29.18 25.63
C ASN A 578 -10.65 28.64 24.37
N VAL A 579 -11.97 28.79 24.30
CA VAL A 579 -12.74 28.71 23.06
C VAL A 579 -13.18 30.11 22.70
N GLU A 580 -12.92 30.54 21.46
CA GLU A 580 -13.22 31.89 20.98
C GLU A 580 -14.52 31.97 20.18
N ASN A 581 -14.99 30.86 19.60
CA ASN A 581 -16.10 30.87 18.65
C ASN A 581 -17.20 29.86 19.01
N LEU A 582 -18.45 30.24 18.74
CA LEU A 582 -19.63 29.40 18.95
C LEU A 582 -20.50 29.34 17.70
N ILE A 583 -21.02 28.16 17.39
CA ILE A 583 -22.03 27.92 16.35
C ILE A 583 -23.28 27.30 17.01
N GLY A 584 -24.44 27.93 16.81
CA GLY A 584 -25.74 27.43 17.26
C GLY A 584 -26.32 26.36 16.34
N GLY A 585 -27.43 25.77 16.76
CA GLY A 585 -28.11 24.67 16.09
C GLY A 585 -29.25 25.13 15.16
N LEU A 586 -30.34 24.35 15.19
CA LEU A 586 -31.48 24.48 14.29
C LEU A 586 -32.69 25.19 14.92
N ALA A 587 -32.54 25.68 16.15
CA ALA A 587 -33.60 26.28 16.95
C ALA A 587 -33.20 27.69 17.42
N ASN A 588 -34.03 28.33 18.22
CA ASN A 588 -33.72 29.66 18.72
C ASN A 588 -32.63 29.57 19.79
N ASP A 589 -31.44 30.03 19.46
CA ASP A 589 -30.27 29.88 20.31
C ASP A 589 -29.92 31.16 21.07
N THR A 590 -29.11 31.03 22.11
CA THR A 590 -28.56 32.16 22.87
C THR A 590 -27.07 31.91 23.10
N LEU A 591 -26.23 32.60 22.32
CA LEU A 591 -24.78 32.46 22.35
C LEU A 591 -24.15 33.71 22.96
N THR A 592 -23.24 33.51 23.93
CA THR A 592 -22.57 34.60 24.65
C THR A 592 -21.05 34.47 24.53
N GLY A 593 -20.39 35.49 24.01
CA GLY A 593 -18.94 35.66 23.95
C GLY A 593 -18.33 36.13 25.28
N ASN A 594 -17.02 36.41 25.26
CA ASN A 594 -16.22 36.86 26.40
C ASN A 594 -15.73 38.32 26.21
N ALA A 595 -14.53 38.65 26.68
CA ALA A 595 -13.97 40.00 26.54
C ALA A 595 -12.93 40.11 25.40
N ASP A 596 -12.68 39.00 24.71
CA ASP A 596 -11.76 38.85 23.58
C ASP A 596 -12.55 38.84 22.26
N ASP A 597 -11.86 38.85 21.12
CA ASP A 597 -12.52 38.89 19.80
C ASP A 597 -13.20 37.53 19.51
N ASN A 598 -14.54 37.48 19.46
CA ASN A 598 -15.29 36.23 19.24
C ASN A 598 -16.01 36.18 17.88
N GLN A 599 -16.21 34.97 17.33
CA GLN A 599 -17.15 34.72 16.24
C GLN A 599 -18.35 33.90 16.72
N LEU A 600 -19.54 34.50 16.71
CA LEU A 600 -20.78 33.81 17.07
C LEU A 600 -21.67 33.63 15.83
N THR A 601 -22.06 32.39 15.54
CA THR A 601 -22.94 32.06 14.41
C THR A 601 -24.23 31.44 14.93
N GLY A 602 -25.38 32.10 14.73
CA GLY A 602 -26.65 31.68 15.33
C GLY A 602 -27.20 30.35 14.83
N GLY A 603 -27.00 30.01 13.55
CA GLY A 603 -27.61 28.82 12.96
C GLY A 603 -28.95 29.13 12.29
N LEU A 604 -29.90 28.19 12.35
CA LEU A 604 -31.30 28.44 11.95
C LEU A 604 -32.11 28.76 13.20
N GLY A 605 -32.96 29.78 13.16
CA GLY A 605 -33.74 30.14 14.35
C GLY A 605 -33.81 31.64 14.55
N ALA A 606 -34.56 32.06 15.56
CA ALA A 606 -34.51 33.45 16.03
C ALA A 606 -33.55 33.52 17.21
N ASP A 607 -32.31 33.89 16.94
CA ASP A 607 -31.20 33.72 17.87
C ASP A 607 -30.92 34.98 18.68
N THR A 608 -30.18 34.82 19.76
CA THR A 608 -29.64 35.90 20.59
C THR A 608 -28.12 35.77 20.66
N LEU A 609 -27.40 36.67 20.01
CA LEU A 609 -25.93 36.70 19.96
C LEU A 609 -25.42 37.87 20.80
N LEU A 610 -24.67 37.56 21.85
CA LEU A 610 -24.12 38.53 22.80
C LEU A 610 -22.58 38.48 22.71
N GLY A 611 -21.93 39.39 21.98
CA GLY A 611 -20.46 39.40 21.85
C GLY A 611 -19.73 39.80 23.14
N LEU A 612 -20.33 40.70 23.92
CA LEU A 612 -19.74 41.34 25.10
C LEU A 612 -18.57 42.27 24.74
N GLY A 613 -17.33 42.00 25.16
CA GLY A 613 -16.19 42.90 24.89
C GLY A 613 -15.28 42.30 23.83
N GLY A 614 -14.58 43.13 23.06
CA GLY A 614 -13.76 42.64 21.95
C GLY A 614 -14.14 43.35 20.65
N THR A 615 -13.66 42.82 19.53
CA THR A 615 -14.11 43.14 18.17
C THR A 615 -14.82 41.91 17.59
N ASP A 616 -16.12 41.79 17.84
CA ASP A 616 -16.85 40.55 17.59
C ASP A 616 -17.40 40.42 16.16
N LEU A 617 -17.57 39.18 15.71
CA LEU A 617 -18.22 38.82 14.45
C LEU A 617 -19.50 38.01 14.70
N LEU A 618 -20.64 38.71 14.69
CA LEU A 618 -21.96 38.11 14.93
C LEU A 618 -22.70 37.76 13.63
N LYS A 619 -22.68 36.48 13.23
CA LYS A 619 -23.31 35.95 12.01
C LYS A 619 -24.68 35.37 12.30
N ALA A 620 -25.68 35.82 11.55
CA ALA A 620 -27.04 35.26 11.62
C ALA A 620 -27.63 35.32 10.21
N LEU A 621 -27.47 34.20 9.48
CA LEU A 621 -27.47 34.15 8.02
C LEU A 621 -28.65 33.35 7.45
N ASP A 622 -29.65 33.02 8.26
CA ASP A 622 -30.78 32.18 7.88
C ASP A 622 -32.02 32.97 7.36
N GLY A 623 -32.03 34.28 7.56
CA GLY A 623 -33.14 35.18 7.17
C GLY A 623 -34.33 35.16 8.14
N VAL A 624 -34.17 34.55 9.32
CA VAL A 624 -35.01 34.76 10.49
C VAL A 624 -34.43 35.97 11.27
N LYS A 625 -35.23 36.52 12.19
CA LYS A 625 -34.86 37.76 12.89
C LYS A 625 -34.16 37.45 14.20
N ASP A 626 -32.89 37.80 14.27
CA ASP A 626 -32.06 37.63 15.46
C ASP A 626 -31.89 38.91 16.28
N THR A 627 -31.48 38.72 17.52
CA THR A 627 -31.05 39.76 18.45
C THR A 627 -29.52 39.74 18.53
N LYS A 628 -28.87 40.86 18.23
CA LYS A 628 -27.41 41.01 18.30
C LYS A 628 -27.06 42.13 19.27
N LEU A 629 -26.23 41.85 20.28
CA LEU A 629 -25.73 42.83 21.24
C LEU A 629 -24.22 42.70 21.36
N ASP A 630 -23.51 43.82 21.18
CA ASP A 630 -22.06 43.93 21.27
C ASP A 630 -21.74 45.17 22.15
N CYS A 631 -20.86 45.00 23.14
CA CYS A 631 -20.51 45.98 24.16
C CYS A 631 -19.02 46.42 24.07
N GLY A 632 -18.28 46.05 23.01
CA GLY A 632 -16.84 46.34 22.83
C GLY A 632 -16.48 47.78 22.45
N ASP A 633 -15.22 48.17 22.69
CA ASP A 633 -14.66 49.51 22.37
C ASP A 633 -14.03 49.59 20.95
N GLY A 634 -14.03 48.49 20.18
CA GLY A 634 -13.43 48.35 18.84
C GLY A 634 -14.33 48.78 17.67
N PRO A 635 -13.81 48.96 16.44
CA PRO A 635 -14.63 49.10 15.24
C PRO A 635 -15.07 47.74 14.72
N ASP A 636 -16.25 47.29 15.12
CA ASP A 636 -16.79 45.98 14.76
C ASP A 636 -16.99 45.81 13.25
N PHE A 637 -16.90 44.57 12.78
CA PHE A 637 -17.29 44.25 11.40
C PHE A 637 -18.77 44.58 11.23
N PRO A 638 -19.17 45.32 10.17
CA PRO A 638 -20.58 45.63 9.95
C PRO A 638 -21.34 44.30 9.79
N ALA A 639 -22.16 43.96 10.78
CA ALA A 639 -23.00 42.76 10.78
C ALA A 639 -23.60 42.52 9.39
N GLU A 640 -23.29 41.37 8.79
CA GLU A 640 -23.98 40.94 7.58
C GLU A 640 -25.48 40.80 7.92
N ARG A 641 -26.31 41.54 7.18
CA ARG A 641 -27.61 42.04 7.64
C ARG A 641 -28.70 40.97 7.76
N ASP A 642 -29.39 40.97 8.91
CA ASP A 642 -30.86 41.13 8.94
C ASP A 642 -31.28 42.23 9.95
N ARG A 643 -32.39 42.92 9.68
CA ARG A 643 -32.65 44.33 10.05
C ARG A 643 -32.75 44.66 11.56
N VAL A 644 -31.80 45.50 12.02
CA VAL A 644 -31.87 46.51 13.10
C VAL A 644 -32.73 46.16 14.33
N GLY A 645 -32.09 45.58 15.34
CA GLY A 645 -32.41 45.78 16.76
C GLY A 645 -31.20 46.42 17.44
N VAL A 646 -31.38 47.65 17.92
CA VAL A 646 -30.48 48.47 18.77
C VAL A 646 -28.99 48.05 18.83
N VAL A 647 -28.14 48.67 18.01
CA VAL A 647 -26.72 48.85 18.33
C VAL A 647 -26.65 50.01 19.33
N ASP A 648 -26.49 49.74 20.63
CA ASP A 648 -26.29 50.77 21.66
C ASP A 648 -24.82 50.77 22.11
N PRO A 649 -23.99 51.69 21.60
CA PRO A 649 -22.56 51.79 21.94
C PRO A 649 -22.33 52.42 23.33
N SER A 650 -23.26 52.27 24.27
CA SER A 650 -23.13 52.85 25.62
C SER A 650 -23.14 51.77 26.69
N ALA A 651 -22.14 51.81 27.58
CA ALA A 651 -21.99 50.93 28.75
C ALA A 651 -23.20 50.88 29.72
N ALA A 652 -24.24 51.71 29.49
CA ALA A 652 -25.47 51.72 30.28
C ALA A 652 -26.49 50.64 29.86
N SER A 653 -26.42 50.11 28.64
CA SER A 653 -27.26 48.97 28.19
C SER A 653 -26.73 47.61 28.71
N CYS A 654 -25.42 47.53 28.97
CA CYS A 654 -24.74 46.32 29.46
C CYS A 654 -24.79 46.17 31.00
N THR A 655 -25.26 47.19 31.73
CA THR A 655 -25.48 47.14 33.19
C THR A 655 -26.97 47.01 33.52
N GLY A 656 -27.57 45.87 33.15
CA GLY A 656 -28.97 45.61 33.48
C GLY A 656 -29.73 44.64 32.58
N ALA A 657 -29.08 43.85 31.72
CA ALA A 657 -29.74 42.77 30.99
C ALA A 657 -30.16 41.66 31.96
N SER A 658 -31.28 41.87 32.64
CA SER A 658 -32.08 40.79 33.21
C SER A 658 -32.68 40.03 32.05
N LEU A 659 -32.42 38.72 32.01
CA LEU A 659 -33.23 37.74 31.29
C LEU A 659 -34.71 37.98 31.65
N ASP A 660 -35.55 38.17 30.64
CA ASP A 660 -37.01 38.08 30.75
C ASP A 660 -37.53 37.28 29.55
#